data_AF-G0RRX2-F1
#
_entry.id   AF-G0RRX2-F1
#
_cell.length_a   1.000
_cell.length_b   1.000
_cell.length_c   1.000
_cell.angle_alpha   90.00
_cell.angle_beta   90.00
_cell.angle_gamma   90.00
#
_symmetry.space_group_name_H-M   'P 1'
#
loop_
_entity.id
_entity.type
_entity.pdbx_description
1 polymer ?
#
loop_
_entity_poly.entity_id
_entity_poly.type
_entity_poly.pdbx_seq_one_letter_code
_entity_poly.pdbx_strand_id
1 'polypeptide(L)'
;MSSSGIIDHSPYQPDPSPPVATASNLVLIDNYDSFTWNIYQYLVLEGATVHVFRNDKITVEELIKHNPTQLIISPGPGHPQTDSGVSRDAIRHFAGKIPVLGVCMGLQCIFDIYGGDVSSAGEWLHGKTSPLTHDAKGVFAGLPQGLPVTRYHSLAGTHLTLPECLEVSSWIAKPDGSAGIIQGVRHKKYVVEGVQFHPESILTAEGRVMIRNFLHMQGGTWEENERLQKAASKASSSSAPKPQKNNILQTIYANRKAAVAKQKEIPSQRMSDLQAAYDLNGAPPLVPFVNRLKQSPFDVALMAEIKRGSPSKGVFALEVQAPVQARKYALAGASVISVLTEPEWFKGSIEDLRAVRQVLDGMPNRPAILRKEFIFEEYQILEARLAGADTVLLIVKMLEVELLERLYKYSLSLGMEPLVEVQNADEMTTAVKLGAKVIGVNNRNLETFEVDINTTGRLRSMVSDSTIICALSGINKHQDVLDCKRDGINAVLVGEAIMKAPDATTFISELCSGSKPAPKNNTPEKLHVKICGIRSVEAALEAVEAGADFIGVNLVPGARRAASHEVALAISDAVHSYTKPSGTSAKLEIPSSGATDFFELTTKNLKTPRTQVVGIFQNQPLSEVLEKQRLYNLDIVQLHGEEPIEWAKAIPVPVIRCFKPNNPAVGIRGYHVVPLLDSGAGSGKLLDVSSVKELLQKDPELRIFLAGGLNPDNVAEAVNALGEYSSQVVGVDVSSGVEEDGKQSLAKIAAFVKASKAIR
;
A
#
# COMPACT_ATOMS: atom_id res chain seq x y z
N MET A 1 19.80 -18.50 42.04
CA MET A 1 19.99 -17.05 42.26
C MET A 1 18.62 -16.43 42.37
N SER A 2 18.39 -15.55 43.34
CA SER A 2 17.15 -14.78 43.49
C SER A 2 16.97 -13.80 42.33
N SER A 3 15.71 -13.51 42.00
CA SER A 3 15.28 -12.71 40.85
C SER A 3 15.82 -11.28 40.81
N SER A 4 15.82 -10.73 39.58
CA SER A 4 16.03 -9.33 39.16
C SER A 4 17.48 -8.92 38.89
N GLY A 5 17.79 -8.69 37.60
CA GLY A 5 19.11 -8.23 37.14
C GLY A 5 19.47 -8.55 35.68
N ILE A 6 18.61 -9.23 34.91
CA ILE A 6 18.86 -9.40 33.47
C ILE A 6 18.42 -8.14 32.76
N ILE A 7 19.39 -7.40 32.21
CA ILE A 7 19.14 -6.28 31.31
C ILE A 7 19.04 -6.85 29.89
N ASP A 8 17.82 -6.83 29.35
CA ASP A 8 17.52 -7.27 27.98
C ASP A 8 17.77 -6.11 26.99
N HIS A 9 18.75 -6.27 26.12
CA HIS A 9 19.14 -5.32 25.08
C HIS A 9 18.41 -5.54 23.74
N SER A 10 17.39 -6.41 23.68
CA SER A 10 16.60 -6.64 22.48
C SER A 10 15.68 -5.43 22.16
N PRO A 11 15.50 -5.07 20.88
CA PRO A 11 14.80 -3.85 20.47
C PRO A 11 13.29 -3.83 20.77
N TYR A 12 12.71 -4.91 21.27
CA TYR A 12 11.26 -5.08 21.47
C TYR A 12 10.83 -5.43 22.90
N GLN A 13 11.74 -5.32 23.89
CA GLN A 13 11.54 -5.58 25.33
C GLN A 13 10.12 -6.04 25.70
N PRO A 14 9.81 -7.34 25.57
CA PRO A 14 8.49 -7.80 25.95
C PRO A 14 8.32 -7.60 27.47
N ASP A 15 7.22 -6.95 27.87
CA ASP A 15 6.88 -6.84 29.28
C ASP A 15 6.80 -8.26 29.89
N PRO A 16 7.48 -8.53 31.02
CA PRO A 16 7.39 -9.81 31.68
C PRO A 16 5.95 -10.04 32.13
N SER A 17 5.42 -11.23 31.81
CA SER A 17 4.12 -11.68 32.30
C SER A 17 4.12 -11.72 33.84
N PRO A 18 2.96 -11.47 34.49
CA PRO A 18 2.82 -11.64 35.93
C PRO A 18 3.27 -13.04 36.38
N PRO A 19 3.78 -13.21 37.62
CA PRO A 19 4.18 -14.50 38.14
C PRO A 19 3.07 -15.56 38.01
N VAL A 20 3.42 -16.71 37.45
CA VAL A 20 2.49 -17.83 37.27
C VAL A 20 2.54 -18.73 38.50
N ALA A 21 1.43 -18.77 39.25
CA ALA A 21 1.37 -19.47 40.54
C ALA A 21 1.69 -20.97 40.44
N THR A 22 1.31 -21.61 39.32
CA THR A 22 1.65 -23.02 39.07
C THR A 22 3.14 -23.21 38.87
N ALA A 23 3.87 -22.21 38.36
CA ALA A 23 5.30 -22.26 38.04
C ALA A 23 6.18 -21.44 39.00
N SER A 24 5.87 -21.51 40.29
CA SER A 24 6.60 -20.79 41.34
C SER A 24 7.96 -21.39 41.70
N ASN A 25 8.26 -22.61 41.26
CA ASN A 25 9.54 -23.29 41.52
C ASN A 25 9.87 -24.32 40.42
N LEU A 26 10.08 -23.83 39.20
CA LEU A 26 10.37 -24.66 38.04
C LEU A 26 11.85 -25.01 37.98
N VAL A 27 12.16 -26.28 37.72
CA VAL A 27 13.53 -26.74 37.47
C VAL A 27 13.80 -26.93 35.98
N LEU A 28 14.89 -26.34 35.50
CA LEU A 28 15.43 -26.54 34.16
C LEU A 28 16.77 -27.30 34.26
N ILE A 29 16.83 -28.51 33.70
CA ILE A 29 18.08 -29.27 33.60
C ILE A 29 18.78 -28.87 32.29
N ASP A 30 19.97 -28.30 32.43
CA ASP A 30 20.85 -27.87 31.34
C ASP A 30 21.74 -29.04 30.87
N ASN A 31 21.50 -29.50 29.64
CA ASN A 31 22.30 -30.51 28.95
C ASN A 31 23.40 -29.88 28.07
N TYR A 32 23.92 -28.70 28.44
CA TYR A 32 25.04 -28.02 27.78
C TYR A 32 24.76 -27.55 26.34
N ASP A 33 23.53 -27.13 26.05
CA ASP A 33 23.19 -26.52 24.78
C ASP A 33 23.26 -24.98 24.83
N SER A 34 23.66 -24.37 23.71
CA SER A 34 23.76 -22.91 23.60
C SER A 34 22.40 -22.20 23.73
N PHE A 35 21.28 -22.91 23.52
CA PHE A 35 19.92 -22.39 23.57
C PHE A 35 19.23 -22.59 24.93
N THR A 36 19.85 -23.25 25.92
CA THR A 36 19.26 -23.43 27.26
C THR A 36 18.87 -22.09 27.91
N TRP A 37 19.69 -21.05 27.72
CA TRP A 37 19.43 -19.72 28.29
C TRP A 37 18.31 -18.95 27.57
N ASN A 38 18.02 -19.28 26.30
CA ASN A 38 16.85 -18.75 25.61
C ASN A 38 15.56 -19.35 26.18
N ILE A 39 15.57 -20.65 26.51
CA ILE A 39 14.46 -21.30 27.24
C ILE A 39 14.29 -20.63 28.60
N TYR A 40 15.38 -20.46 29.35
CA TYR A 40 15.35 -19.74 30.63
C TYR A 40 14.73 -18.34 30.50
N GLN A 41 15.13 -17.57 29.49
CA GLN A 41 14.59 -16.23 29.23
C GLN A 41 13.08 -16.30 28.97
N TYR A 42 12.61 -17.21 28.11
CA TYR A 42 11.18 -17.36 27.81
C TYR A 42 10.38 -17.74 29.05
N LEU A 43 10.90 -18.64 29.89
CA LEU A 43 10.24 -19.04 31.13
C LEU A 43 10.09 -17.86 32.11
N VAL A 44 11.15 -17.08 32.30
CA VAL A 44 11.10 -15.89 33.18
C VAL A 44 10.17 -14.82 32.62
N LEU A 45 10.23 -14.57 31.31
CA LEU A 45 9.33 -13.63 30.64
C LEU A 45 7.86 -14.07 30.67
N GLU A 46 7.59 -15.37 30.77
CA GLU A 46 6.24 -15.90 30.97
C GLU A 46 5.85 -16.07 32.45
N GLY A 47 6.64 -15.53 33.38
CA GLY A 47 6.29 -15.44 34.80
C GLY A 47 6.69 -16.63 35.67
N ALA A 48 7.55 -17.54 35.18
CA ALA A 48 8.08 -18.64 36.00
C ALA A 48 9.25 -18.20 36.89
N THR A 49 9.36 -18.82 38.06
CA THR A 49 10.59 -18.78 38.87
C THR A 49 11.41 -20.02 38.56
N VAL A 50 12.60 -19.84 37.96
CA VAL A 50 13.38 -20.94 37.36
C VAL A 50 14.69 -21.20 38.08
N HIS A 51 14.95 -22.47 38.40
CA HIS A 51 16.21 -22.98 38.93
C HIS A 51 16.90 -23.85 37.89
N VAL A 52 18.09 -23.42 37.45
CA VAL A 52 18.86 -24.13 36.42
C VAL A 52 19.95 -24.99 37.07
N PHE A 53 20.00 -26.26 36.70
CA PHE A 53 21.06 -27.18 37.13
C PHE A 53 21.65 -27.90 35.93
N ARG A 54 22.98 -28.02 35.88
CA ARG A 54 23.64 -28.82 34.84
C ARG A 54 23.41 -30.31 35.09
N ASN A 55 23.25 -31.07 34.01
CA ASN A 55 22.87 -32.47 34.06
C ASN A 55 23.84 -33.41 34.81
N ASP A 56 25.07 -32.96 35.10
CA ASP A 56 26.12 -33.67 35.83
C ASP A 56 26.48 -33.02 37.18
N LYS A 57 25.79 -31.95 37.57
CA LYS A 57 26.07 -31.18 38.82
C LYS A 57 24.97 -31.28 39.86
N ILE A 58 23.97 -32.14 39.65
CA ILE A 58 22.89 -32.38 40.60
C ILE A 58 22.48 -33.86 40.55
N THR A 59 22.12 -34.45 41.69
CA THR A 59 21.54 -35.80 41.75
C THR A 59 20.00 -35.75 41.78
N VAL A 60 19.35 -36.89 41.52
CA VAL A 60 17.88 -36.99 41.63
C VAL A 60 17.43 -36.72 43.08
N GLU A 61 18.19 -37.18 44.08
CA GLU A 61 17.89 -36.95 45.50
C GLU A 61 17.94 -35.46 45.85
N GLU A 62 18.86 -34.71 45.26
CA GLU A 62 18.95 -33.25 45.42
C GLU A 62 17.78 -32.56 44.72
N LEU A 63 17.44 -32.97 43.50
CA LEU A 63 16.26 -32.46 42.78
C LEU A 63 14.97 -32.65 43.56
N ILE A 64 14.79 -33.79 44.24
CA ILE A 64 13.62 -34.05 45.10
C ILE A 64 13.57 -33.04 46.25
N LYS A 65 14.71 -32.74 46.89
CA LYS A 65 14.79 -31.77 47.99
C LYS A 65 14.45 -30.35 47.55
N HIS A 66 14.62 -30.04 46.26
CA HIS A 66 14.21 -28.75 45.70
C HIS A 66 12.70 -28.60 45.56
N ASN A 67 11.90 -29.67 45.74
CA ASN A 67 10.44 -29.67 45.64
C ASN A 67 9.91 -28.93 44.39
N PRO A 68 10.33 -29.35 43.17
CA PRO A 68 9.99 -28.67 41.93
C PRO A 68 8.48 -28.72 41.65
N THR A 69 7.93 -27.62 41.13
CA THR A 69 6.55 -27.56 40.64
C THR A 69 6.42 -28.10 39.21
N GLN A 70 7.46 -27.93 38.40
CA GLN A 70 7.59 -28.46 37.04
C GLN A 70 9.05 -28.79 36.75
N LEU A 71 9.26 -29.67 35.79
CA LEU A 71 10.58 -30.05 35.28
C LEU A 71 10.66 -29.78 33.77
N ILE A 72 11.73 -29.11 33.33
CA ILE A 72 12.09 -28.98 31.92
C ILE A 72 13.47 -29.58 31.70
N ILE A 73 13.59 -30.40 30.65
CA ILE A 73 14.87 -30.92 30.16
C ILE A 73 15.24 -30.14 28.90
N SER A 74 16.35 -29.41 28.94
CA SER A 74 16.82 -28.59 27.84
C SER A 74 17.29 -29.45 26.64
N PRO A 75 17.52 -28.83 25.48
CA PRO A 75 18.33 -29.39 24.42
C PRO A 75 19.75 -29.71 24.91
N GLY A 76 20.46 -30.55 24.15
CA GLY A 76 21.82 -30.97 24.44
C GLY A 76 22.43 -31.71 23.24
N PRO A 77 23.76 -31.67 23.07
CA PRO A 77 24.44 -32.46 22.06
C PRO A 77 24.48 -33.95 22.45
N GLY A 78 24.76 -34.82 21.47
CA GLY A 78 24.99 -36.24 21.71
C GLY A 78 23.71 -37.10 21.67
N HIS A 79 23.71 -38.21 22.41
CA HIS A 79 22.62 -39.18 22.46
C HIS A 79 22.04 -39.27 23.88
N PRO A 80 20.70 -39.44 24.05
CA PRO A 80 20.08 -39.47 25.38
C PRO A 80 20.69 -40.52 26.32
N GLN A 81 21.11 -41.68 25.80
CA GLN A 81 21.67 -42.74 26.64
C GLN A 81 23.06 -42.42 27.22
N THR A 82 23.87 -41.62 26.52
CA THR A 82 25.28 -41.39 26.86
C THR A 82 25.54 -39.99 27.42
N ASP A 83 24.78 -38.99 26.98
CA ASP A 83 25.15 -37.58 27.17
C ASP A 83 24.13 -36.78 28.02
N SER A 84 23.00 -37.38 28.41
CA SER A 84 21.91 -36.67 29.10
C SER A 84 22.06 -36.55 30.62
N GLY A 85 23.13 -37.11 31.20
CA GLY A 85 23.40 -37.08 32.64
C GLY A 85 22.18 -37.55 33.46
N VAL A 86 21.79 -36.77 34.46
CA VAL A 86 20.65 -37.05 35.35
C VAL A 86 19.27 -36.93 34.66
N SER A 87 19.19 -36.40 33.43
CA SER A 87 17.91 -36.03 32.80
C SER A 87 16.94 -37.21 32.66
N ARG A 88 17.40 -38.39 32.23
CA ARG A 88 16.56 -39.59 32.10
C ARG A 88 16.01 -40.06 33.45
N ASP A 89 16.85 -40.04 34.48
CA ASP A 89 16.47 -40.46 35.82
C ASP A 89 15.52 -39.45 36.48
N ALA A 90 15.72 -38.16 36.23
CA ALA A 90 14.81 -37.10 36.64
C ALA A 90 13.43 -37.26 36.00
N ILE A 91 13.34 -37.46 34.67
CA ILE A 91 12.06 -37.72 34.00
C ILE A 91 11.37 -38.95 34.60
N ARG A 92 12.11 -40.06 34.78
CA ARG A 92 11.54 -41.30 35.36
C ARG A 92 11.00 -41.08 36.77
N HIS A 93 11.69 -40.26 37.58
CA HIS A 93 11.26 -39.96 38.93
C HIS A 93 10.02 -39.06 38.98
N PHE A 94 9.98 -37.99 38.18
CA PHE A 94 8.97 -36.94 38.25
C PHE A 94 7.74 -37.19 37.37
N ALA A 95 7.82 -38.07 36.38
CA ALA A 95 6.67 -38.50 35.60
C ALA A 95 5.55 -39.03 36.51
N GLY A 96 4.34 -38.51 36.33
CA GLY A 96 3.20 -38.88 37.18
C GLY A 96 3.12 -38.13 38.51
N LYS A 97 4.07 -37.22 38.82
CA LYS A 97 4.07 -36.39 40.03
C LYS A 97 3.92 -34.91 39.72
N ILE A 98 4.66 -34.42 38.72
CA ILE A 98 4.62 -33.03 38.26
C ILE A 98 4.67 -32.98 36.72
N PRO A 99 4.31 -31.84 36.11
CA PRO A 99 4.48 -31.64 34.68
C PRO A 99 5.96 -31.69 34.26
N VAL A 100 6.23 -32.42 33.17
CA VAL A 100 7.56 -32.55 32.56
C VAL A 100 7.51 -32.16 31.09
N LEU A 101 8.40 -31.24 30.68
CA LEU A 101 8.59 -30.85 29.28
C LEU A 101 10.01 -31.19 28.81
N GLY A 102 10.15 -31.88 27.69
CA GLY A 102 11.43 -32.14 27.04
C GLY A 102 11.59 -31.35 25.74
N VAL A 103 12.73 -30.67 25.56
CA VAL A 103 13.04 -29.96 24.31
C VAL A 103 14.24 -30.60 23.63
N CYS A 104 14.12 -30.95 22.35
CA CYS A 104 15.15 -31.63 21.55
C CYS A 104 15.68 -32.90 22.24
N MET A 105 16.89 -32.86 22.82
CA MET A 105 17.43 -33.92 23.68
C MET A 105 16.46 -34.35 24.79
N GLY A 106 15.69 -33.40 25.35
CA GLY A 106 14.66 -33.71 26.35
C GLY A 106 13.53 -34.59 25.80
N LEU A 107 13.05 -34.34 24.56
CA LEU A 107 12.11 -35.24 23.90
C LEU A 107 12.74 -36.61 23.67
N GLN A 108 14.01 -36.64 23.22
CA GLN A 108 14.71 -37.89 22.96
C GLN A 108 14.87 -38.73 24.24
N CYS A 109 15.14 -38.09 25.38
CA CYS A 109 15.14 -38.74 26.68
C CYS A 109 13.76 -39.33 27.01
N ILE A 110 12.66 -38.58 26.80
CA ILE A 110 11.29 -39.08 27.00
C ILE A 110 11.02 -40.29 26.11
N PHE A 111 11.42 -40.23 24.83
CA PHE A 111 11.21 -41.30 23.87
C PHE A 111 11.97 -42.58 24.28
N ASP A 112 13.23 -42.43 24.66
CA ASP A 112 14.13 -43.51 25.06
C ASP A 112 13.71 -44.21 26.37
N ILE A 113 13.34 -43.46 27.41
CA ILE A 113 13.01 -44.08 28.71
C ILE A 113 11.77 -44.98 28.66
N TYR A 114 10.90 -44.77 27.66
CA TYR A 114 9.70 -45.57 27.45
C TYR A 114 9.91 -46.68 26.41
N GLY A 115 11.16 -46.92 25.99
CA GLY A 115 11.55 -48.03 25.11
C GLY A 115 11.52 -47.70 23.62
N GLY A 116 11.43 -46.42 23.26
CA GLY A 116 11.51 -45.98 21.87
C GLY A 116 12.95 -45.78 21.41
N ASP A 117 13.19 -46.00 20.12
CA ASP A 117 14.53 -45.81 19.53
C ASP A 117 14.71 -44.40 18.96
N VAL A 118 15.86 -43.80 19.26
CA VAL A 118 16.27 -42.47 18.76
C VAL A 118 17.38 -42.70 17.74
N SER A 119 17.06 -42.51 16.47
CA SER A 119 17.97 -42.77 15.37
C SER A 119 17.99 -41.60 14.39
N SER A 120 18.77 -41.72 13.31
CA SER A 120 18.92 -40.66 12.32
C SER A 120 17.56 -40.22 11.75
N ALA A 121 17.29 -38.92 11.80
CA ALA A 121 16.07 -38.30 11.28
C ALA A 121 15.98 -38.32 9.74
N GLY A 122 17.01 -38.83 9.05
CA GLY A 122 17.10 -38.90 7.58
C GLY A 122 17.44 -37.55 6.90
N GLU A 123 17.33 -36.45 7.63
CA GLU A 123 17.63 -35.09 7.17
C GLU A 123 18.51 -34.35 8.20
N TRP A 124 19.55 -33.65 7.73
CA TRP A 124 20.43 -32.83 8.56
C TRP A 124 19.98 -31.37 8.49
N LEU A 125 19.17 -30.93 9.45
CA LEU A 125 18.57 -29.60 9.45
C LEU A 125 19.00 -28.82 10.70
N HIS A 126 19.80 -27.78 10.48
CA HIS A 126 20.25 -26.83 11.50
C HIS A 126 19.83 -25.43 11.12
N GLY A 127 19.01 -24.79 11.95
CA GLY A 127 18.60 -23.39 11.78
C GLY A 127 17.62 -23.15 10.64
N LYS A 128 16.88 -24.18 10.21
CA LYS A 128 15.83 -24.06 9.18
C LYS A 128 14.46 -24.28 9.76
N THR A 129 13.47 -23.58 9.22
CA THR A 129 12.07 -23.69 9.62
C THR A 129 11.33 -24.78 8.84
N SER A 130 10.35 -25.42 9.46
CA SER A 130 9.42 -26.35 8.81
C SER A 130 7.99 -26.08 9.28
N PRO A 131 6.96 -26.30 8.44
CA PRO A 131 5.56 -26.10 8.82
C PRO A 131 5.10 -27.24 9.73
N LEU A 132 4.78 -26.92 10.99
CA LEU A 132 4.38 -27.89 12.00
C LEU A 132 2.91 -28.30 11.82
N THR A 133 2.64 -29.61 11.86
CA THR A 133 1.29 -30.17 12.08
C THR A 133 1.20 -30.63 13.54
N HIS A 134 0.11 -30.30 14.25
CA HIS A 134 -0.06 -30.63 15.67
C HIS A 134 -1.50 -30.95 16.05
N ASP A 135 -1.71 -31.56 17.22
CA ASP A 135 -3.04 -32.00 17.69
C ASP A 135 -3.85 -30.92 18.45
N ALA A 136 -3.28 -29.72 18.57
CA ALA A 136 -3.84 -28.56 19.27
C ALA A 136 -4.15 -28.78 20.77
N LYS A 137 -3.48 -29.76 21.40
CA LYS A 137 -3.56 -30.04 22.84
C LYS A 137 -2.24 -29.73 23.52
N GLY A 138 -2.24 -29.77 24.87
CA GLY A 138 -1.03 -29.60 25.66
C GLY A 138 -0.34 -28.28 25.37
N VAL A 139 0.96 -28.31 25.09
CA VAL A 139 1.73 -27.11 24.72
C VAL A 139 1.22 -26.44 23.44
N PHE A 140 0.48 -27.15 22.58
CA PHE A 140 -0.07 -26.61 21.33
C PHE A 140 -1.48 -26.01 21.46
N ALA A 141 -2.02 -25.94 22.67
CA ALA A 141 -3.37 -25.42 22.89
C ALA A 141 -3.52 -23.97 22.36
N GLY A 142 -4.53 -23.75 21.52
CA GLY A 142 -4.86 -22.43 20.97
C GLY A 142 -3.94 -21.95 19.84
N LEU A 143 -3.03 -22.79 19.34
CA LEU A 143 -2.12 -22.45 18.25
C LEU A 143 -2.69 -22.78 16.86
N PRO A 144 -2.39 -21.96 15.82
CA PRO A 144 -2.79 -22.26 14.45
C PRO A 144 -1.95 -23.39 13.84
N GLN A 145 -2.51 -24.12 12.88
CA GLN A 145 -1.77 -25.14 12.12
C GLN A 145 -0.74 -24.51 11.17
N GLY A 146 0.31 -25.26 10.81
CA GLY A 146 1.30 -24.83 9.82
C GLY A 146 2.31 -23.82 10.34
N LEU A 147 2.46 -23.69 11.68
CA LEU A 147 3.42 -22.78 12.30
C LEU A 147 4.85 -23.08 11.82
N PRO A 148 5.63 -22.06 11.42
CA PRO A 148 7.04 -22.25 11.14
C PRO A 148 7.79 -22.54 12.46
N VAL A 149 8.44 -23.70 12.54
CA VAL A 149 9.26 -24.10 13.70
C VAL A 149 10.69 -24.42 13.31
N THR A 150 11.66 -23.98 14.11
CA THR A 150 13.09 -24.16 13.83
C THR A 150 13.60 -25.51 14.32
N ARG A 151 14.29 -26.23 13.44
CA ARG A 151 14.89 -27.55 13.71
C ARG A 151 16.42 -27.45 13.79
N TYR A 152 17.01 -28.13 14.78
CA TYR A 152 18.45 -28.25 15.01
C TYR A 152 18.83 -29.70 15.36
N HIS A 153 18.31 -30.67 14.61
CA HIS A 153 18.48 -32.08 14.95
C HIS A 153 18.83 -32.93 13.74
N SER A 154 19.68 -33.93 14.01
CA SER A 154 19.99 -35.05 13.11
C SER A 154 19.40 -36.36 13.64
N LEU A 155 18.94 -36.39 14.89
CA LEU A 155 18.33 -37.55 15.55
C LEU A 155 16.88 -37.23 15.93
N ALA A 156 15.98 -38.20 15.75
CA ALA A 156 14.59 -38.10 16.17
C ALA A 156 14.03 -39.49 16.54
N GLY A 157 12.97 -39.51 17.33
CA GLY A 157 12.20 -40.74 17.55
C GLY A 157 11.56 -41.24 16.26
N THR A 158 11.45 -42.56 16.10
CA THR A 158 10.87 -43.18 14.89
C THR A 158 9.44 -43.66 15.12
N HIS A 159 8.61 -43.65 14.08
CA HIS A 159 7.26 -44.21 14.16
C HIS A 159 7.24 -45.72 14.41
N LEU A 160 8.27 -46.45 13.97
CA LEU A 160 8.36 -47.91 14.10
C LEU A 160 8.53 -48.36 15.56
N THR A 161 9.21 -47.53 16.36
CA THR A 161 9.52 -47.82 17.76
C THR A 161 8.75 -46.92 18.72
N LEU A 162 7.65 -46.29 18.27
CA LEU A 162 6.82 -45.44 19.12
C LEU A 162 6.28 -46.26 20.30
N PRO A 163 6.64 -45.92 21.56
CA PRO A 163 6.14 -46.64 22.73
C PRO A 163 4.63 -46.56 22.86
N GLU A 164 3.99 -47.65 23.29
CA GLU A 164 2.52 -47.71 23.44
C GLU A 164 1.98 -46.66 24.43
N CYS A 165 2.76 -46.28 25.43
CA CYS A 165 2.38 -45.25 26.40
C CYS A 165 2.50 -43.81 25.87
N LEU A 166 3.11 -43.61 24.69
CA LEU A 166 3.24 -42.30 24.04
C LEU A 166 2.27 -42.18 22.85
N GLU A 167 1.88 -40.94 22.58
CA GLU A 167 1.18 -40.54 21.36
C GLU A 167 1.98 -39.43 20.66
N VAL A 168 1.93 -39.38 19.32
CA VAL A 168 2.55 -38.30 18.56
C VAL A 168 1.65 -37.07 18.65
N SER A 169 2.18 -35.98 19.23
CA SER A 169 1.45 -34.71 19.39
C SER A 169 1.73 -33.71 18.27
N SER A 170 2.86 -33.85 17.56
CA SER A 170 3.16 -33.07 16.36
C SER A 170 4.17 -33.73 15.42
N TRP A 171 4.13 -33.36 14.13
CA TRP A 171 5.02 -33.88 13.07
C TRP A 171 5.19 -32.90 11.90
N ILE A 172 6.22 -33.12 11.07
CA ILE A 172 6.33 -32.49 9.75
C ILE A 172 5.69 -33.43 8.72
N ALA A 173 4.73 -32.95 7.95
CA ALA A 173 4.07 -33.76 6.91
C ALA A 173 5.03 -34.07 5.75
N LYS A 174 4.90 -35.26 5.17
CA LYS A 174 5.56 -35.62 3.91
C LYS A 174 4.89 -34.89 2.73
N PRO A 175 5.52 -34.83 1.54
CA PRO A 175 4.91 -34.20 0.36
C PRO A 175 3.54 -34.76 -0.05
N ASP A 176 3.24 -36.02 0.31
CA ASP A 176 1.95 -36.68 0.10
C ASP A 176 0.90 -36.38 1.19
N GLY A 177 1.22 -35.53 2.17
CA GLY A 177 0.37 -35.16 3.29
C GLY A 177 0.34 -36.15 4.46
N SER A 178 1.03 -37.28 4.35
CA SER A 178 1.12 -38.28 5.43
C SER A 178 2.06 -37.83 6.56
N ALA A 179 1.95 -38.46 7.74
CA ALA A 179 2.81 -38.15 8.87
C ALA A 179 4.29 -38.46 8.56
N GLY A 180 5.14 -37.43 8.62
CA GLY A 180 6.58 -37.52 8.41
C GLY A 180 7.34 -37.55 9.72
N ILE A 181 8.28 -36.62 9.91
CA ILE A 181 9.21 -36.66 11.05
C ILE A 181 8.50 -36.24 12.34
N ILE A 182 8.56 -37.06 13.38
CA ILE A 182 7.99 -36.76 14.71
C ILE A 182 8.63 -35.47 15.24
N GLN A 183 7.79 -34.50 15.58
CA GLN A 183 8.21 -33.22 16.17
C GLN A 183 7.71 -33.03 17.59
N GLY A 184 6.81 -33.87 18.08
CA GLY A 184 6.38 -33.86 19.47
C GLY A 184 5.71 -35.17 19.85
N VAL A 185 5.87 -35.52 21.12
CA VAL A 185 5.24 -36.69 21.74
C VAL A 185 4.64 -36.32 23.08
N ARG A 186 3.59 -37.02 23.47
CA ARG A 186 2.93 -36.86 24.76
C ARG A 186 2.68 -38.22 25.39
N HIS A 187 2.89 -38.34 26.70
CA HIS A 187 2.51 -39.56 27.41
C HIS A 187 1.00 -39.61 27.59
N LYS A 188 0.35 -40.76 27.37
CA LYS A 188 -1.12 -40.89 27.40
C LYS A 188 -1.74 -40.66 28.79
N LYS A 189 -1.00 -41.00 29.85
CA LYS A 189 -1.42 -40.85 31.27
C LYS A 189 -0.82 -39.65 32.02
N TYR A 190 0.50 -39.54 32.04
CA TYR A 190 1.24 -38.52 32.80
C TYR A 190 1.37 -37.21 32.03
N VAL A 191 1.43 -36.08 32.75
CA VAL A 191 1.70 -34.75 32.18
C VAL A 191 3.18 -34.67 31.75
N VAL A 192 3.52 -35.44 30.72
CA VAL A 192 4.86 -35.53 30.13
C VAL A 192 4.68 -35.27 28.65
N GLU A 193 5.29 -34.20 28.16
CA GLU A 193 5.23 -33.79 26.77
C GLU A 193 6.64 -33.41 26.28
N GLY A 194 6.94 -33.67 25.02
CA GLY A 194 8.22 -33.30 24.44
C GLY A 194 8.03 -32.67 23.06
N VAL A 195 8.96 -31.79 22.69
CA VAL A 195 9.08 -31.23 21.34
C VAL A 195 10.51 -31.40 20.81
N GLN A 196 10.66 -31.77 19.55
CA GLN A 196 11.95 -32.03 18.91
C GLN A 196 12.54 -30.76 18.27
N PHE A 197 11.68 -29.83 17.84
CA PHE A 197 12.05 -28.49 17.42
C PHE A 197 12.31 -27.59 18.64
N HIS A 198 12.84 -26.40 18.40
CA HIS A 198 13.25 -25.45 19.44
C HIS A 198 12.21 -24.33 19.58
N PRO A 199 11.28 -24.38 20.55
CA PRO A 199 10.30 -23.32 20.79
C PRO A 199 10.96 -21.97 21.14
N GLU A 200 12.17 -21.99 21.69
CA GLU A 200 12.95 -20.81 22.07
C GLU A 200 13.69 -20.14 20.89
N SER A 201 13.67 -20.75 19.71
CA SER A 201 14.37 -20.20 18.55
C SER A 201 13.64 -18.97 18.00
N ILE A 202 14.40 -17.94 17.61
CA ILE A 202 13.86 -16.68 17.08
C ILE A 202 12.99 -16.86 15.83
N LEU A 203 13.20 -17.91 15.05
CA LEU A 203 12.42 -18.21 13.84
C LEU A 203 11.24 -19.17 14.11
N THR A 204 11.06 -19.64 15.34
CA THR A 204 9.89 -20.42 15.74
C THR A 204 8.73 -19.49 16.10
N ALA A 205 7.63 -19.57 15.37
CA ALA A 205 6.43 -18.82 15.69
C ALA A 205 5.74 -19.39 16.95
N GLU A 206 5.18 -18.49 17.76
CA GLU A 206 4.37 -18.83 18.96
C GLU A 206 5.08 -19.66 20.04
N GLY A 207 6.42 -19.72 20.04
CA GLY A 207 7.19 -20.48 21.01
C GLY A 207 6.94 -20.07 22.47
N ARG A 208 6.79 -18.77 22.73
CA ARG A 208 6.40 -18.25 24.06
C ARG A 208 5.03 -18.72 24.51
N VAL A 209 4.07 -18.86 23.59
CA VAL A 209 2.74 -19.39 23.91
C VAL A 209 2.82 -20.87 24.28
N MET A 210 3.67 -21.65 23.61
CA MET A 210 3.92 -23.05 23.97
C MET A 210 4.47 -23.18 25.39
N ILE A 211 5.46 -22.34 25.73
CA ILE A 211 6.02 -22.27 27.08
C ILE A 211 4.94 -21.85 28.09
N ARG A 212 4.17 -20.81 27.80
CA ARG A 212 3.07 -20.35 28.66
C ARG A 212 2.03 -21.45 28.90
N ASN A 213 1.66 -22.20 27.86
CA ASN A 213 0.73 -23.33 27.99
C ASN A 213 1.27 -24.39 28.96
N PHE A 214 2.56 -24.71 28.88
CA PHE A 214 3.22 -25.61 29.82
C PHE A 214 3.25 -25.07 31.25
N LEU A 215 3.57 -23.78 31.46
CA LEU A 215 3.65 -23.18 32.79
C LEU A 215 2.34 -23.25 33.56
N HIS A 216 1.21 -23.22 32.85
CA HIS A 216 -0.11 -23.36 33.48
C HIS A 216 -0.46 -24.82 33.83
N MET A 217 0.29 -25.82 33.36
CA MET A 217 0.03 -27.21 33.73
C MET A 217 0.40 -27.48 35.20
N GLN A 218 -0.37 -28.35 35.85
CA GLN A 218 -0.18 -28.74 37.25
C GLN A 218 -0.70 -30.17 37.51
N GLY A 219 -0.14 -30.83 38.51
CA GLY A 219 -0.44 -32.24 38.80
C GLY A 219 0.37 -33.22 37.94
N GLY A 220 0.30 -34.50 38.30
CA GLY A 220 1.13 -35.54 37.68
C GLY A 220 0.48 -36.25 36.49
N THR A 221 -0.85 -36.18 36.37
CA THR A 221 -1.63 -36.85 35.32
C THR A 221 -2.50 -35.87 34.55
N TRP A 222 -2.83 -36.17 33.28
CA TRP A 222 -3.70 -35.28 32.48
C TRP A 222 -5.07 -35.10 33.11
N GLU A 223 -5.64 -36.16 33.68
CA GLU A 223 -6.91 -36.11 34.42
C GLU A 223 -6.84 -35.16 35.61
N GLU A 224 -5.77 -35.23 36.40
CA GLU A 224 -5.56 -34.33 37.53
C GLU A 224 -5.37 -32.88 37.07
N ASN A 225 -4.57 -32.66 36.03
CA ASN A 225 -4.37 -31.35 35.44
C ASN A 225 -5.69 -30.72 34.98
N GLU A 226 -6.52 -31.47 34.25
CA GLU A 226 -7.85 -31.00 33.84
C GLU A 226 -8.74 -30.66 35.03
N ARG A 227 -8.74 -31.49 36.07
CA ARG A 227 -9.51 -31.26 37.29
C ARG A 227 -9.07 -29.97 37.98
N LEU A 228 -7.76 -29.77 38.13
CA LEU A 228 -7.19 -28.59 38.77
C LEU A 228 -7.41 -27.31 37.94
N GLN A 229 -7.33 -27.39 36.61
CA GLN A 229 -7.68 -26.31 35.69
C GLN A 229 -9.16 -25.91 35.77
N LYS A 230 -10.07 -26.90 35.85
CA LYS A 230 -11.51 -26.67 36.06
C LYS A 230 -11.81 -26.07 37.45
N ALA A 231 -11.01 -26.40 38.47
CA ALA A 231 -11.14 -25.82 39.81
C ALA A 231 -10.64 -24.37 39.85
N ALA A 232 -9.50 -24.06 39.23
CA ALA A 232 -8.94 -22.71 39.15
C ALA A 232 -9.87 -21.74 38.38
N SER A 233 -10.48 -22.21 37.29
CA SER A 233 -11.47 -21.44 36.52
C SER A 233 -12.80 -21.22 37.25
N LYS A 234 -13.18 -22.09 38.21
CA LYS A 234 -14.32 -21.84 39.11
C LYS A 234 -13.97 -20.85 40.23
N ALA A 235 -12.75 -20.89 40.76
CA ALA A 235 -12.30 -19.98 41.82
C ALA A 235 -12.12 -18.53 41.36
N SER A 236 -11.79 -18.27 40.08
CA SER A 236 -11.73 -16.91 39.53
C SER A 236 -13.08 -16.31 39.09
N SER A 237 -14.18 -17.05 39.28
CA SER A 237 -15.53 -16.63 38.87
C SER A 237 -16.27 -15.70 39.85
N SER A 238 -15.65 -15.35 40.99
CA SER A 238 -16.10 -14.26 41.86
C SER A 238 -15.07 -13.13 41.85
N SER A 239 -15.47 -11.97 41.31
CA SER A 239 -14.76 -10.67 41.30
C SER A 239 -13.67 -10.39 40.25
N ALA A 240 -13.72 -10.99 39.08
CA ALA A 240 -13.08 -10.42 37.88
C ALA A 240 -14.15 -10.26 36.77
N PRO A 241 -14.15 -9.16 36.00
CA PRO A 241 -14.99 -9.11 34.82
C PRO A 241 -14.59 -10.29 33.94
N LYS A 242 -15.57 -11.03 33.42
CA LYS A 242 -15.33 -12.04 32.38
C LYS A 242 -14.33 -11.45 31.39
N PRO A 243 -13.27 -12.18 30.95
CA PRO A 243 -12.48 -11.70 29.84
C PRO A 243 -13.47 -11.54 28.68
N GLN A 244 -13.78 -10.29 28.39
CA GLN A 244 -14.53 -9.92 27.21
C GLN A 244 -13.75 -10.57 26.08
N LYS A 245 -14.42 -11.28 25.16
CA LYS A 245 -13.78 -11.65 23.90
C LYS A 245 -13.15 -10.36 23.39
N ASN A 246 -11.82 -10.23 23.47
CA ASN A 246 -11.16 -9.01 23.01
C ASN A 246 -11.51 -8.95 21.53
N ASN A 247 -12.43 -8.03 21.22
CA ASN A 247 -12.85 -7.81 19.86
C ASN A 247 -11.57 -7.35 19.15
N ILE A 248 -11.23 -7.99 18.05
CA ILE A 248 -10.07 -7.64 17.23
C ILE A 248 -10.02 -6.13 16.93
N LEU A 249 -11.18 -5.46 16.84
CA LEU A 249 -11.29 -4.01 16.74
C LEU A 249 -10.66 -3.28 17.94
N GLN A 250 -10.90 -3.73 19.17
CA GLN A 250 -10.30 -3.17 20.38
C GLN A 250 -8.78 -3.35 20.38
N THR A 251 -8.29 -4.51 19.93
CA THR A 251 -6.84 -4.76 19.78
C THR A 251 -6.22 -3.81 18.76
N ILE A 252 -6.85 -3.64 17.59
CA ILE A 252 -6.41 -2.71 16.56
C ILE A 252 -6.36 -1.28 17.11
N TYR A 253 -7.43 -0.88 17.79
CA TYR A 253 -7.57 0.45 18.37
C TYR A 253 -6.50 0.73 19.45
N ALA A 254 -6.30 -0.21 20.38
CA ALA A 254 -5.31 -0.08 21.44
C ALA A 254 -3.88 0.02 20.88
N ASN A 255 -3.52 -0.84 19.93
CA ASN A 255 -2.21 -0.80 19.29
C ASN A 255 -2.01 0.50 18.50
N ARG A 256 -3.03 0.97 17.77
CA ARG A 256 -2.94 2.23 17.04
C ARG A 256 -2.79 3.42 17.98
N LYS A 257 -3.47 3.43 19.13
CA LYS A 257 -3.31 4.46 20.16
C LYS A 257 -1.89 4.51 20.71
N ALA A 258 -1.30 3.35 21.02
CA ALA A 258 0.09 3.26 21.44
C ALA A 258 1.08 3.73 20.35
N ALA A 259 0.83 3.36 19.09
CA ALA A 259 1.66 3.79 17.96
C ALA A 259 1.59 5.30 17.71
N VAL A 260 0.39 5.90 17.73
CA VAL A 260 0.20 7.35 17.58
C VAL A 260 0.86 8.11 18.72
N ALA A 261 0.79 7.61 19.96
CA ALA A 261 1.47 8.23 21.10
C ALA A 261 2.98 8.35 20.86
N LYS A 262 3.63 7.28 20.40
CA LYS A 262 5.06 7.28 20.02
C LYS A 262 5.32 8.20 18.82
N GLN A 263 4.44 8.16 17.82
CA GLN A 263 4.57 8.96 16.61
C GLN A 263 4.60 10.47 16.90
N LYS A 264 3.74 10.92 17.82
CA LYS A 264 3.65 12.32 18.25
C LYS A 264 4.91 12.85 18.94
N GLU A 265 5.82 11.98 19.37
CA GLU A 265 7.08 12.38 20.02
C GLU A 265 8.20 12.64 19.00
N ILE A 266 8.08 12.05 17.80
CA ILE A 266 9.07 12.13 16.71
C ILE A 266 9.15 13.59 16.24
N PRO A 267 10.34 14.23 16.28
CA PRO A 267 10.54 15.55 15.67
C PRO A 267 10.12 15.53 14.19
N SER A 268 9.44 16.58 13.70
CA SER A 268 8.74 16.68 12.41
C SER A 268 7.33 16.09 12.37
N GLN A 269 6.94 15.33 13.39
CA GLN A 269 5.61 14.72 13.48
C GLN A 269 4.90 15.10 14.78
N ARG A 270 5.38 16.09 15.55
CA ARG A 270 4.65 16.59 16.72
C ARG A 270 3.47 17.42 16.27
N MET A 271 2.45 17.52 17.13
CA MET A 271 1.29 18.38 16.86
C MET A 271 1.71 19.83 16.52
N SER A 272 2.70 20.38 17.23
CA SER A 272 3.22 21.74 16.95
C SER A 272 3.93 21.85 15.61
N ASP A 273 4.67 20.81 15.18
CA ASP A 273 5.34 20.79 13.88
C ASP A 273 4.31 20.74 12.75
N LEU A 274 3.27 19.90 12.90
CA LEU A 274 2.16 19.82 11.95
C LEU A 274 1.38 21.14 11.90
N GLN A 275 1.09 21.73 13.06
CA GLN A 275 0.37 23.01 13.12
C GLN A 275 1.16 24.12 12.43
N ALA A 276 2.48 24.21 12.69
CA ALA A 276 3.34 25.16 12.01
C ALA A 276 3.33 24.96 10.48
N ALA A 277 3.39 23.72 10.00
CA ALA A 277 3.29 23.43 8.58
C ALA A 277 1.94 23.85 7.99
N TYR A 278 0.85 23.65 8.71
CA TYR A 278 -0.49 24.06 8.29
C TYR A 278 -0.65 25.58 8.25
N ASP A 279 -0.21 26.28 9.30
CA ASP A 279 -0.27 27.75 9.41
C ASP A 279 0.56 28.44 8.31
N LEU A 280 1.63 27.78 7.84
CA LEU A 280 2.43 28.20 6.68
C LEU A 280 1.84 27.77 5.33
N ASN A 281 0.56 27.36 5.28
CA ASN A 281 -0.15 26.91 4.08
C ASN A 281 0.47 25.67 3.41
N GLY A 282 1.07 24.77 4.19
CA GLY A 282 1.68 23.54 3.68
C GLY A 282 0.69 22.48 3.18
N ALA A 283 -0.61 22.64 3.45
CA ALA A 283 -1.62 21.68 3.02
C ALA A 283 -2.03 21.91 1.55
N PRO A 284 -2.02 20.87 0.68
CA PRO A 284 -2.36 21.03 -0.73
C PRO A 284 -3.84 21.38 -0.95
N PRO A 285 -4.24 21.89 -2.12
CA PRO A 285 -5.64 22.21 -2.42
C PRO A 285 -6.59 21.01 -2.26
N LEU A 286 -7.71 21.25 -1.58
CA LEU A 286 -8.72 20.25 -1.25
C LEU A 286 -9.84 20.20 -2.31
N VAL A 287 -10.36 19.00 -2.58
CA VAL A 287 -11.58 18.76 -3.36
C VAL A 287 -12.77 18.56 -2.40
N PRO A 288 -13.84 19.36 -2.49
CA PRO A 288 -14.99 19.23 -1.60
C PRO A 288 -15.68 17.86 -1.74
N PHE A 289 -15.60 17.04 -0.70
CA PHE A 289 -16.04 15.64 -0.68
C PHE A 289 -17.49 15.44 -1.13
N VAL A 290 -18.43 16.24 -0.57
CA VAL A 290 -19.86 16.18 -0.90
C VAL A 290 -20.12 16.49 -2.38
N ASN A 291 -19.49 17.54 -2.92
CA ASN A 291 -19.67 17.92 -4.31
C ASN A 291 -19.11 16.85 -5.25
N ARG A 292 -17.99 16.23 -4.85
CA ARG A 292 -17.37 15.21 -5.67
C ARG A 292 -18.19 13.95 -5.80
N LEU A 293 -18.82 13.48 -4.72
CA LEU A 293 -19.76 12.36 -4.79
C LEU A 293 -20.96 12.65 -5.70
N LYS A 294 -21.44 13.90 -5.75
CA LYS A 294 -22.54 14.33 -6.64
C LYS A 294 -22.13 14.46 -8.12
N GLN A 295 -20.84 14.58 -8.42
CA GLN A 295 -20.30 14.74 -9.78
C GLN A 295 -19.74 13.42 -10.32
N SER A 296 -20.30 12.30 -9.85
CA SER A 296 -19.91 10.98 -10.31
C SER A 296 -20.31 10.77 -11.78
N PRO A 297 -19.50 10.05 -12.58
CA PRO A 297 -19.91 9.58 -13.89
C PRO A 297 -20.91 8.39 -13.82
N PHE A 298 -21.21 7.90 -12.62
CA PHE A 298 -22.12 6.77 -12.39
C PHE A 298 -23.37 7.21 -11.60
N ASP A 299 -24.45 6.45 -11.72
CA ASP A 299 -25.69 6.68 -10.96
C ASP A 299 -25.48 6.55 -9.44
N VAL A 300 -24.58 5.66 -9.04
CA VAL A 300 -24.14 5.46 -7.65
C VAL A 300 -22.64 5.68 -7.62
N ALA A 301 -22.19 6.65 -6.83
CA ALA A 301 -20.79 7.06 -6.83
C ALA A 301 -19.86 5.95 -6.31
N LEU A 302 -18.74 5.74 -7.01
CA LEU A 302 -17.75 4.76 -6.60
C LEU A 302 -16.69 5.39 -5.67
N MET A 303 -16.49 4.77 -4.51
CA MET A 303 -15.36 5.00 -3.61
C MET A 303 -14.43 3.77 -3.69
N ALA A 304 -13.35 3.86 -4.45
CA ALA A 304 -12.44 2.75 -4.68
C ALA A 304 -11.36 2.69 -3.59
N GLU A 305 -11.24 1.56 -2.89
CA GLU A 305 -10.38 1.39 -1.73
C GLU A 305 -9.08 0.64 -2.08
N ILE A 306 -7.95 1.25 -1.76
CA ILE A 306 -6.61 0.66 -1.84
C ILE A 306 -6.27 0.04 -0.48
N LYS A 307 -6.08 -1.28 -0.45
CA LYS A 307 -5.68 -2.03 0.75
C LYS A 307 -4.82 -3.24 0.41
N ARG A 308 -3.83 -3.54 1.26
CA ARG A 308 -2.89 -4.66 1.05
C ARG A 308 -3.18 -5.86 1.96
N GLY A 309 -3.90 -5.65 3.05
CA GLY A 309 -4.34 -6.69 3.97
C GLY A 309 -5.66 -6.35 4.67
N SER A 310 -6.15 -7.29 5.47
CA SER A 310 -7.28 -7.06 6.38
C SER A 310 -7.20 -8.00 7.59
N PRO A 311 -7.79 -7.63 8.75
CA PRO A 311 -7.82 -8.50 9.93
C PRO A 311 -8.41 -9.90 9.65
N SER A 312 -9.41 -9.99 8.77
CA SER A 312 -10.09 -11.25 8.45
C SER A 312 -9.35 -12.15 7.45
N LYS A 313 -8.47 -11.59 6.60
CA LYS A 313 -7.87 -12.31 5.47
C LYS A 313 -6.34 -12.29 5.45
N GLY A 314 -5.71 -11.63 6.42
CA GLY A 314 -4.28 -11.38 6.41
C GLY A 314 -3.84 -10.50 5.24
N VAL A 315 -2.57 -10.61 4.87
CA VAL A 315 -1.96 -9.88 3.75
C VAL A 315 -2.25 -10.63 2.46
N PHE A 316 -2.76 -9.94 1.43
CA PHE A 316 -3.10 -10.55 0.14
C PHE A 316 -2.62 -9.76 -1.09
N ALA A 317 -2.12 -8.53 -0.90
CA ALA A 317 -1.73 -7.67 -2.02
C ALA A 317 -0.53 -6.77 -1.65
N LEU A 318 0.52 -7.34 -1.04
CA LEU A 318 1.67 -6.57 -0.54
C LEU A 318 2.41 -5.81 -1.65
N GLU A 319 2.48 -6.39 -2.85
CA GLU A 319 3.14 -5.81 -4.04
C GLU A 319 2.36 -4.64 -4.67
N VAL A 320 1.14 -4.35 -4.21
CA VAL A 320 0.34 -3.29 -4.82
C VAL A 320 0.91 -1.91 -4.51
N GLN A 321 1.18 -1.18 -5.60
CA GLN A 321 1.65 0.19 -5.59
C GLN A 321 0.45 1.14 -5.57
N ALA A 322 0.20 1.77 -4.41
CA ALA A 322 -0.89 2.71 -4.21
C ALA A 322 -1.00 3.82 -5.29
N PRO A 323 0.07 4.51 -5.72
CA PRO A 323 -0.03 5.55 -6.74
C PRO A 323 -0.52 5.03 -8.10
N VAL A 324 -0.01 3.88 -8.54
CA VAL A 324 -0.43 3.24 -9.80
C VAL A 324 -1.92 2.88 -9.73
N GLN A 325 -2.34 2.32 -8.61
CA GLN A 325 -3.72 1.89 -8.42
C GLN A 325 -4.68 3.08 -8.37
N ALA A 326 -4.29 4.17 -7.71
CA ALA A 326 -5.08 5.39 -7.63
C ALA A 326 -5.32 6.03 -9.01
N ARG A 327 -4.30 6.10 -9.88
CA ARG A 327 -4.47 6.61 -11.25
C ARG A 327 -5.45 5.74 -12.04
N LYS A 328 -5.31 4.41 -11.96
CA LYS A 328 -6.25 3.47 -12.61
C LYS A 328 -7.68 3.69 -12.14
N TYR A 329 -7.90 3.77 -10.83
CA TYR A 329 -9.24 3.99 -10.25
C TYR A 329 -9.82 5.35 -10.64
N ALA A 330 -9.01 6.42 -10.63
CA ALA A 330 -9.44 7.74 -11.03
C ALA A 330 -9.91 7.77 -12.49
N LEU A 331 -9.11 7.23 -13.42
CA LEU A 331 -9.44 7.17 -14.85
C LEU A 331 -10.60 6.19 -15.15
N ALA A 332 -10.85 5.22 -14.28
CA ALA A 332 -12.00 4.34 -14.36
C ALA A 332 -13.31 4.98 -13.83
N GLY A 333 -13.27 6.23 -13.34
CA GLY A 333 -14.45 6.97 -12.91
C GLY A 333 -14.72 6.94 -11.40
N ALA A 334 -13.79 6.46 -10.58
CA ALA A 334 -13.93 6.57 -9.13
C ALA A 334 -14.10 8.04 -8.72
N SER A 335 -15.08 8.31 -7.87
CA SER A 335 -15.33 9.66 -7.31
C SER A 335 -14.48 9.90 -6.06
N VAL A 336 -14.08 8.82 -5.38
CA VAL A 336 -13.24 8.86 -4.19
C VAL A 336 -12.20 7.74 -4.25
N ILE A 337 -10.97 8.03 -3.85
CA ILE A 337 -9.94 7.03 -3.58
C ILE A 337 -9.81 6.91 -2.06
N SER A 338 -10.19 5.76 -1.52
CA SER A 338 -10.02 5.43 -0.10
C SER A 338 -8.66 4.78 0.09
N VAL A 339 -7.79 5.40 0.89
CA VAL A 339 -6.44 4.89 1.17
C VAL A 339 -6.38 4.44 2.61
N LEU A 340 -6.11 3.15 2.83
CA LEU A 340 -5.84 2.63 4.17
C LEU A 340 -4.46 3.12 4.62
N THR A 341 -4.39 3.73 5.81
CA THR A 341 -3.11 4.21 6.38
C THR A 341 -2.68 3.46 7.64
N GLU A 342 -3.47 2.47 8.07
CA GLU A 342 -3.16 1.64 9.23
C GLU A 342 -2.09 0.58 8.86
N PRO A 343 -0.92 0.55 9.54
CA PRO A 343 0.23 -0.23 9.11
C PRO A 343 0.20 -1.71 9.51
N GLU A 344 -0.43 -2.10 10.62
CA GLU A 344 -0.26 -3.43 11.18
C GLU A 344 -1.19 -4.47 10.56
N TRP A 345 -2.47 -4.16 10.40
CA TRP A 345 -3.47 -5.09 9.87
C TRP A 345 -3.81 -4.83 8.41
N PHE A 346 -3.82 -3.57 7.97
CA PHE A 346 -4.16 -3.21 6.59
C PHE A 346 -2.93 -3.02 5.68
N LYS A 347 -1.72 -2.97 6.27
CA LYS A 347 -0.44 -2.75 5.60
C LYS A 347 -0.44 -1.49 4.74
N GLY A 348 -1.07 -0.44 5.27
CA GLY A 348 -1.12 0.91 4.70
C GLY A 348 -0.14 1.85 5.39
N SER A 349 0.00 3.06 4.88
CA SER A 349 0.84 4.10 5.50
C SER A 349 0.36 5.50 5.12
N ILE A 350 0.75 6.51 5.90
CA ILE A 350 0.53 7.91 5.53
C ILE A 350 1.29 8.31 4.24
N GLU A 351 2.39 7.62 3.93
CA GLU A 351 3.15 7.82 2.69
C GLU A 351 2.39 7.32 1.47
N ASP A 352 1.57 6.27 1.59
CA ASP A 352 0.67 5.85 0.52
C ASP A 352 -0.31 6.96 0.16
N LEU A 353 -0.86 7.64 1.18
CA LEU A 353 -1.77 8.77 0.99
C LEU A 353 -1.06 9.94 0.28
N ARG A 354 0.16 10.28 0.70
CA ARG A 354 0.98 11.33 0.06
C ARG A 354 1.31 11.00 -1.39
N ALA A 355 1.74 9.77 -1.66
CA ALA A 355 2.05 9.31 -3.01
C ALA A 355 0.81 9.30 -3.92
N VAL A 356 -0.33 8.83 -3.41
CA VAL A 356 -1.63 8.91 -4.10
C VAL A 356 -1.99 10.35 -4.41
N ARG A 357 -1.86 11.26 -3.44
CA ARG A 357 -2.11 12.69 -3.68
C ARG A 357 -1.19 13.23 -4.78
N GLN A 358 0.11 12.94 -4.71
CA GLN A 358 1.11 13.47 -5.64
C GLN A 358 0.84 13.06 -7.10
N VAL A 359 0.53 11.79 -7.37
CA VAL A 359 0.29 11.32 -8.75
C VAL A 359 -1.06 11.73 -9.32
N LEU A 360 -2.00 12.12 -8.47
CA LEU A 360 -3.28 12.71 -8.86
C LEU A 360 -3.21 14.24 -8.91
N ASP A 361 -2.03 14.84 -8.75
CA ASP A 361 -1.88 16.29 -8.85
C ASP A 361 -1.96 16.76 -10.32
N GLY A 362 -2.57 17.92 -10.53
CA GLY A 362 -2.86 18.43 -11.87
C GLY A 362 -3.92 17.67 -12.66
N MET A 363 -4.45 16.55 -12.16
CA MET A 363 -5.50 15.77 -12.83
C MET A 363 -6.84 16.54 -12.81
N PRO A 364 -7.38 16.94 -13.98
CA PRO A 364 -8.69 17.57 -14.08
C PRO A 364 -9.76 16.66 -13.51
N ASN A 365 -10.60 17.21 -12.63
CA ASN A 365 -11.63 16.48 -11.92
C ASN A 365 -11.15 15.23 -11.16
N ARG A 366 -9.94 15.27 -10.59
CA ARG A 366 -9.45 14.20 -9.70
C ARG A 366 -10.50 13.78 -8.65
N PRO A 367 -10.51 12.50 -8.26
CA PRO A 367 -11.31 12.04 -7.12
C PRO A 367 -10.90 12.73 -5.81
N ALA A 368 -11.83 12.75 -4.86
CA ALA A 368 -11.51 13.08 -3.48
C ALA A 368 -10.70 11.94 -2.85
N ILE A 369 -9.79 12.25 -1.93
CA ILE A 369 -8.95 11.27 -1.25
C ILE A 369 -9.44 11.12 0.19
N LEU A 370 -9.86 9.91 0.54
CA LEU A 370 -10.28 9.54 1.89
C LEU A 370 -9.13 8.86 2.62
N ARG A 371 -8.69 9.42 3.76
CA ARG A 371 -7.88 8.68 4.72
C ARG A 371 -8.77 7.71 5.48
N LYS A 372 -8.60 6.42 5.22
CA LYS A 372 -9.31 5.34 5.91
C LYS A 372 -8.43 4.81 7.04
N GLU A 373 -8.76 5.19 8.26
CA GLU A 373 -8.00 4.81 9.46
C GLU A 373 -8.92 4.84 10.69
N PHE A 374 -8.42 4.33 11.81
CA PHE A 374 -9.01 4.48 13.14
C PHE A 374 -8.56 5.81 13.76
N ILE A 375 -9.36 6.87 13.57
CA ILE A 375 -9.07 8.22 14.07
C ILE A 375 -9.68 8.43 15.45
N PHE A 376 -8.87 8.87 16.42
CA PHE A 376 -9.28 9.17 17.79
C PHE A 376 -8.69 10.48 18.35
N GLU A 377 -7.84 11.16 17.59
CA GLU A 377 -7.26 12.45 17.97
C GLU A 377 -7.17 13.43 16.79
N GLU A 378 -7.24 14.73 17.09
CA GLU A 378 -7.10 15.83 16.12
C GLU A 378 -5.78 15.78 15.37
N TYR A 379 -4.73 15.27 16.04
CA TYR A 379 -3.42 15.00 15.45
C TYR A 379 -3.51 14.22 14.14
N GLN A 380 -4.27 13.12 14.10
CA GLN A 380 -4.40 12.28 12.91
C GLN A 380 -5.16 13.01 11.79
N ILE A 381 -6.11 13.89 12.13
CA ILE A 381 -6.85 14.68 11.14
C ILE A 381 -5.94 15.74 10.52
N LEU A 382 -5.13 16.43 11.33
CA LEU A 382 -4.18 17.41 10.83
C LEU A 382 -3.10 16.78 9.95
N GLU A 383 -2.56 15.64 10.39
CA GLU A 383 -1.63 14.83 9.59
C GLU A 383 -2.26 14.42 8.25
N ALA A 384 -3.52 13.98 8.25
CA ALA A 384 -4.24 13.61 7.04
C ALA A 384 -4.36 14.80 6.08
N ARG A 385 -4.74 15.97 6.60
CA ARG A 385 -4.92 17.19 5.81
C ARG A 385 -3.62 17.61 5.12
N LEU A 386 -2.51 17.58 5.84
CA LEU A 386 -1.17 17.89 5.33
C LEU A 386 -0.66 16.85 4.34
N ALA A 387 -0.99 15.58 4.56
CA ALA A 387 -0.67 14.50 3.62
C ALA A 387 -1.54 14.53 2.34
N GLY A 388 -2.56 15.38 2.29
CA GLY A 388 -3.39 15.62 1.11
C GLY A 388 -4.70 14.86 1.06
N ALA A 389 -5.20 14.39 2.20
CA ALA A 389 -6.59 13.94 2.31
C ALA A 389 -7.56 15.11 2.06
N ASP A 390 -8.67 14.80 1.39
CA ASP A 390 -9.81 15.68 1.22
C ASP A 390 -10.93 15.38 2.25
N THR A 391 -10.88 14.18 2.84
CA THR A 391 -11.81 13.72 3.87
C THR A 391 -11.17 12.62 4.73
N VAL A 392 -11.75 12.36 5.89
CA VAL A 392 -11.31 11.37 6.87
C VAL A 392 -12.48 10.51 7.35
N LEU A 393 -12.18 9.29 7.80
CA LEU A 393 -13.16 8.41 8.43
C LEU A 393 -13.30 8.70 9.93
N LEU A 394 -14.53 8.85 10.41
CA LEU A 394 -14.84 8.84 11.85
C LEU A 394 -15.83 7.70 12.14
N ILE A 395 -15.50 6.80 13.06
CA ILE A 395 -16.31 5.60 13.34
C ILE A 395 -17.07 5.80 14.66
N VAL A 396 -18.40 5.87 14.59
CA VAL A 396 -19.24 6.15 15.79
C VAL A 396 -19.04 5.10 16.87
N LYS A 397 -18.98 3.81 16.49
CA LYS A 397 -18.81 2.69 17.42
C LYS A 397 -17.56 2.77 18.31
N MET A 398 -16.53 3.50 17.90
CA MET A 398 -15.26 3.59 18.62
C MET A 398 -15.10 4.86 19.44
N LEU A 399 -15.93 5.87 19.21
CA LEU A 399 -15.75 7.21 19.72
C LEU A 399 -16.88 7.57 20.66
N GLU A 400 -16.53 8.02 21.86
CA GLU A 400 -17.47 8.69 22.74
C GLU A 400 -18.07 9.90 22.02
N VAL A 401 -19.36 10.17 22.25
CA VAL A 401 -20.12 11.20 21.50
C VAL A 401 -19.44 12.57 21.55
N GLU A 402 -18.92 12.96 22.71
CA GLU A 402 -18.20 14.23 22.90
C GLU A 402 -16.90 14.29 22.07
N LEU A 403 -16.16 13.18 22.02
CA LEU A 403 -14.94 13.08 21.24
C LEU A 403 -15.25 13.08 19.74
N LEU A 404 -16.28 12.34 19.31
CA LEU A 404 -16.76 12.34 17.93
C LEU A 404 -17.13 13.77 17.48
N GLU A 405 -17.89 14.51 18.30
CA GLU A 405 -18.28 15.88 18.00
C GLU A 405 -17.08 16.81 17.86
N ARG A 406 -16.10 16.68 18.78
CA ARG A 406 -14.86 17.45 18.72
C ARG A 406 -14.07 17.18 17.44
N LEU A 407 -13.85 15.90 17.10
CA LEU A 407 -13.11 15.49 15.91
C LEU A 407 -13.82 15.92 14.62
N TYR A 408 -15.15 15.80 14.58
CA TYR A 408 -15.96 16.24 13.46
C TYR A 408 -15.83 17.75 13.23
N LYS A 409 -15.99 18.57 14.28
CA LYS A 409 -15.81 20.04 14.22
C LYS A 409 -14.39 20.43 13.82
N TYR A 410 -13.39 19.73 14.35
CA TYR A 410 -11.99 19.97 13.97
C TYR A 410 -11.76 19.67 12.48
N SER A 411 -12.24 18.55 11.95
CA SER A 411 -12.16 18.25 10.52
C SER A 411 -12.82 19.33 9.65
N LEU A 412 -14.00 19.82 10.06
CA LEU A 412 -14.68 20.91 9.36
C LEU A 412 -13.88 22.22 9.38
N SER A 413 -13.19 22.53 10.48
CA SER A 413 -12.31 23.72 10.55
C SER A 413 -11.14 23.67 9.56
N LEU A 414 -10.72 22.45 9.16
CA LEU A 414 -9.71 22.22 8.13
C LEU A 414 -10.29 22.13 6.70
N GLY A 415 -11.60 22.32 6.54
CA GLY A 415 -12.33 22.24 5.28
C GLY A 415 -12.72 20.82 4.84
N MET A 416 -12.52 19.82 5.69
CA MET A 416 -12.79 18.41 5.37
C MET A 416 -14.12 17.96 5.99
N GLU A 417 -15.11 17.64 5.15
CA GLU A 417 -16.34 16.95 5.58
C GLU A 417 -16.02 15.46 5.83
N PRO A 418 -16.16 14.94 7.05
CA PRO A 418 -15.85 13.54 7.34
C PRO A 418 -16.84 12.55 6.70
N LEU A 419 -16.36 11.33 6.42
CA LEU A 419 -17.21 10.16 6.28
C LEU A 419 -17.48 9.59 7.68
N VAL A 420 -18.70 9.75 8.18
CA VAL A 420 -19.09 9.20 9.49
C VAL A 420 -19.62 7.78 9.33
N GLU A 421 -18.90 6.80 9.85
CA GLU A 421 -19.24 5.38 9.75
C GLU A 421 -20.16 4.91 10.89
N VAL A 422 -21.25 4.25 10.52
CA VAL A 422 -22.25 3.67 11.42
C VAL A 422 -22.55 2.22 11.04
N GLN A 423 -23.04 1.44 12.00
CA GLN A 423 -23.40 0.03 11.81
C GLN A 423 -24.89 -0.25 12.12
N ASN A 424 -25.53 0.54 12.98
CA ASN A 424 -26.89 0.30 13.47
C ASN A 424 -27.69 1.62 13.63
N ALA A 425 -28.95 1.49 14.04
CA ALA A 425 -29.88 2.62 14.17
C ALA A 425 -29.48 3.64 15.26
N ASP A 426 -28.87 3.18 16.36
CA ASP A 426 -28.44 4.07 17.45
C ASP A 426 -27.23 4.91 17.02
N GLU A 427 -26.27 4.28 16.34
CA GLU A 427 -25.13 4.96 15.73
C GLU A 427 -25.58 5.93 14.62
N MET A 428 -26.55 5.53 13.80
CA MET A 428 -27.17 6.40 12.79
C MET A 428 -27.82 7.63 13.43
N THR A 429 -28.56 7.44 14.53
CA THR A 429 -29.18 8.55 15.26
C THR A 429 -28.11 9.53 15.78
N THR A 430 -26.98 9.02 16.26
CA THR A 430 -25.84 9.84 16.68
C THR A 430 -25.26 10.63 15.51
N ALA A 431 -25.02 10.00 14.36
CA ALA A 431 -24.48 10.65 13.16
C ALA A 431 -25.44 11.73 12.60
N VAL A 432 -26.75 11.49 12.65
CA VAL A 432 -27.77 12.48 12.25
C VAL A 432 -27.77 13.68 13.19
N LYS A 433 -27.74 13.45 14.51
CA LYS A 433 -27.67 14.53 15.52
C LYS A 433 -26.39 15.35 15.41
N LEU A 434 -25.28 14.71 15.03
CA LEU A 434 -24.01 15.37 14.75
C LEU A 434 -24.10 16.33 13.54
N GLY A 435 -25.07 16.13 12.64
CA GLY A 435 -25.21 16.89 11.40
C GLY A 435 -24.26 16.44 10.30
N ALA A 436 -23.88 15.16 10.30
CA ALA A 436 -23.02 14.56 9.27
C ALA A 436 -23.67 14.66 7.88
N LYS A 437 -22.96 15.22 6.90
CA LYS A 437 -23.49 15.29 5.51
C LYS A 437 -23.22 14.03 4.71
N VAL A 438 -22.20 13.25 5.09
CA VAL A 438 -21.85 11.97 4.46
C VAL A 438 -21.76 10.89 5.53
N ILE A 439 -22.65 9.91 5.46
CA ILE A 439 -22.71 8.79 6.40
C ILE A 439 -22.46 7.49 5.66
N GLY A 440 -21.48 6.72 6.12
CA GLY A 440 -21.17 5.40 5.59
C GLY A 440 -21.78 4.31 6.48
N VAL A 441 -22.59 3.43 5.91
CA VAL A 441 -23.12 2.26 6.63
C VAL A 441 -22.21 1.07 6.38
N ASN A 442 -21.58 0.55 7.42
CA ASN A 442 -20.77 -0.65 7.31
C ASN A 442 -21.66 -1.90 7.34
N ASN A 443 -21.88 -2.49 6.17
CA ASN A 443 -22.63 -3.74 6.02
C ASN A 443 -21.90 -4.93 6.64
N ARG A 444 -20.60 -4.79 6.96
CA ARG A 444 -19.84 -5.80 7.68
C ARG A 444 -19.88 -5.51 9.17
N ASN A 445 -20.24 -6.53 9.95
CA ASN A 445 -20.14 -6.44 11.38
C ASN A 445 -18.68 -6.40 11.83
N LEU A 446 -18.27 -5.34 12.54
CA LEU A 446 -16.88 -5.16 12.97
C LEU A 446 -16.44 -6.11 14.11
N GLU A 447 -17.37 -6.82 14.73
CA GLU A 447 -17.10 -7.86 15.74
C GLU A 447 -17.08 -9.27 15.15
N THR A 448 -18.05 -9.59 14.28
CA THR A 448 -18.23 -10.95 13.75
C THR A 448 -17.73 -11.13 12.32
N PHE A 449 -17.44 -10.03 11.61
CA PHE A 449 -17.12 -9.95 10.19
C PHE A 449 -18.18 -10.48 9.20
N GLU A 450 -19.35 -10.85 9.68
CA GLU A 450 -20.51 -11.20 8.85
C GLU A 450 -20.99 -9.98 8.05
N VAL A 451 -21.47 -10.21 6.83
CA VAL A 451 -21.91 -9.13 5.92
C VAL A 451 -23.41 -9.25 5.68
N ASP A 452 -24.15 -8.20 6.01
CA ASP A 452 -25.56 -8.03 5.62
C ASP A 452 -25.73 -6.75 4.80
N ILE A 453 -25.84 -6.93 3.47
CA ILE A 453 -25.98 -5.85 2.49
C ILE A 453 -27.29 -5.05 2.66
N ASN A 454 -28.32 -5.63 3.30
CA ASN A 454 -29.61 -4.96 3.49
C ASN A 454 -29.56 -3.94 4.63
N THR A 455 -28.49 -3.91 5.42
CA THR A 455 -28.34 -2.96 6.54
C THR A 455 -28.43 -1.52 6.07
N THR A 456 -27.76 -1.20 4.96
CA THR A 456 -27.78 0.17 4.42
C THR A 456 -29.18 0.60 4.01
N GLY A 457 -29.93 -0.26 3.29
CA GLY A 457 -31.30 0.04 2.88
C GLY A 457 -32.25 0.26 4.06
N ARG A 458 -32.13 -0.53 5.13
CA ARG A 458 -32.94 -0.35 6.37
C ARG A 458 -32.67 1.01 7.03
N LEU A 459 -31.41 1.43 7.11
CA LEU A 459 -31.03 2.68 7.77
C LEU A 459 -31.27 3.93 6.90
N ARG A 460 -31.42 3.79 5.58
CA ARG A 460 -31.64 4.92 4.67
C ARG A 460 -32.87 5.76 5.04
N SER A 461 -33.92 5.14 5.57
CA SER A 461 -35.16 5.83 5.97
C SER A 461 -34.98 6.80 7.15
N MET A 462 -33.87 6.70 7.89
CA MET A 462 -33.59 7.54 9.08
C MET A 462 -32.94 8.88 8.74
N VAL A 463 -32.56 9.11 7.48
CA VAL A 463 -31.81 10.30 7.05
C VAL A 463 -32.56 11.07 5.96
N SER A 464 -32.31 12.37 5.90
CA SER A 464 -32.90 13.22 4.85
C SER A 464 -32.28 12.94 3.47
N ASP A 465 -32.99 13.30 2.39
CA ASP A 465 -32.46 13.21 1.03
C ASP A 465 -31.27 14.13 0.76
N SER A 466 -31.03 15.11 1.64
CA SER A 466 -29.86 15.99 1.55
C SER A 466 -28.57 15.32 2.07
N THR A 467 -28.71 14.25 2.87
CA THR A 467 -27.60 13.48 3.43
C THR A 467 -27.16 12.42 2.42
N ILE A 468 -25.86 12.36 2.14
CA ILE A 468 -25.29 11.34 1.27
C ILE A 468 -25.08 10.07 2.08
N ILE A 469 -25.71 8.97 1.66
CA ILE A 469 -25.51 7.63 2.24
C ILE A 469 -24.60 6.79 1.36
N CYS A 470 -23.58 6.20 1.99
CA CYS A 470 -22.62 5.32 1.35
C CYS A 470 -22.77 3.89 1.90
N ALA A 471 -22.93 2.88 1.06
CA ALA A 471 -22.82 1.48 1.47
C ALA A 471 -21.35 1.06 1.54
N LEU A 472 -20.88 0.61 2.70
CA LEU A 472 -19.51 0.15 2.91
C LEU A 472 -19.49 -1.37 3.04
N SER A 473 -18.63 -2.04 2.28
CA SER A 473 -18.50 -3.50 2.23
C SER A 473 -19.67 -4.25 1.57
N GLY A 474 -19.36 -5.44 1.05
CA GLY A 474 -20.37 -6.39 0.53
C GLY A 474 -20.73 -6.22 -0.94
N ILE A 475 -20.21 -5.20 -1.61
CA ILE A 475 -20.46 -4.91 -3.03
C ILE A 475 -19.44 -5.65 -3.90
N ASN A 476 -19.90 -6.60 -4.71
CA ASN A 476 -19.04 -7.48 -5.51
C ASN A 476 -19.46 -7.59 -6.99
N LYS A 477 -20.72 -7.31 -7.32
CA LYS A 477 -21.27 -7.43 -8.69
C LYS A 477 -22.21 -6.27 -9.02
N HIS A 478 -22.45 -6.03 -10.31
CA HIS A 478 -23.31 -4.94 -10.79
C HIS A 478 -24.71 -4.94 -10.16
N GLN A 479 -25.29 -6.12 -9.96
CA GLN A 479 -26.60 -6.26 -9.31
C GLN A 479 -26.62 -5.62 -7.91
N ASP A 480 -25.53 -5.72 -7.15
CA ASP A 480 -25.45 -5.12 -5.81
C ASP A 480 -25.52 -3.57 -5.90
N VAL A 481 -24.95 -2.98 -6.94
CA VAL A 481 -25.02 -1.53 -7.21
C VAL A 481 -26.43 -1.11 -7.62
N LEU A 482 -27.13 -1.92 -8.43
CA LEU A 482 -28.53 -1.68 -8.79
C LEU A 482 -29.45 -1.76 -7.58
N ASP A 483 -29.23 -2.73 -6.70
CA ASP A 483 -29.96 -2.85 -5.43
C ASP A 483 -29.70 -1.62 -4.55
N CYS A 484 -28.44 -1.16 -4.46
CA CYS A 484 -28.13 0.07 -3.73
C CYS A 484 -28.85 1.31 -4.32
N LYS A 485 -28.87 1.43 -5.65
CA LYS A 485 -29.57 2.51 -6.35
C LYS A 485 -31.06 2.50 -6.03
N ARG A 486 -31.70 1.32 -6.08
CA ARG A 486 -33.13 1.15 -5.75
C ARG A 486 -33.43 1.60 -4.33
N ASP A 487 -32.52 1.31 -3.40
CA ASP A 487 -32.66 1.62 -1.99
C ASP A 487 -32.28 3.08 -1.66
N GLY A 488 -32.00 3.93 -2.67
CA GLY A 488 -31.71 5.36 -2.48
C GLY A 488 -30.33 5.64 -1.91
N ILE A 489 -29.38 4.71 -2.08
CA ILE A 489 -27.97 4.84 -1.66
C ILE A 489 -27.19 5.63 -2.72
N ASN A 490 -26.39 6.59 -2.28
CA ASN A 490 -25.73 7.54 -3.17
C ASN A 490 -24.33 7.08 -3.61
N ALA A 491 -23.65 6.28 -2.80
CA ALA A 491 -22.30 5.81 -3.09
C ALA A 491 -22.02 4.41 -2.54
N VAL A 492 -21.04 3.73 -3.12
CA VAL A 492 -20.55 2.42 -2.68
C VAL A 492 -19.05 2.45 -2.46
N LEU A 493 -18.58 1.89 -1.34
CA LEU A 493 -17.16 1.68 -1.08
C LEU A 493 -16.76 0.25 -1.38
N VAL A 494 -15.85 0.11 -2.34
CA VAL A 494 -15.45 -1.19 -2.89
C VAL A 494 -13.93 -1.29 -2.83
N GLY A 495 -13.43 -2.31 -2.15
CA GLY A 495 -11.99 -2.55 -2.03
C GLY A 495 -11.60 -3.92 -2.52
N GLU A 496 -12.01 -4.97 -1.80
CA GLU A 496 -11.51 -6.32 -2.04
C GLU A 496 -11.80 -6.85 -3.44
N ALA A 497 -13.02 -6.62 -3.95
CA ALA A 497 -13.42 -7.09 -5.27
C ALA A 497 -12.59 -6.43 -6.39
N ILE A 498 -12.33 -5.12 -6.29
CA ILE A 498 -11.49 -4.41 -7.26
C ILE A 498 -10.02 -4.87 -7.15
N MET A 499 -9.51 -5.04 -5.94
CA MET A 499 -8.13 -5.47 -5.70
C MET A 499 -7.82 -6.89 -6.19
N LYS A 500 -8.84 -7.76 -6.28
CA LYS A 500 -8.72 -9.13 -6.81
C LYS A 500 -8.94 -9.23 -8.31
N ALA A 501 -9.51 -8.21 -8.92
CA ALA A 501 -9.81 -8.21 -10.34
C ALA A 501 -8.50 -8.25 -11.16
N PRO A 502 -8.41 -9.07 -12.22
CA PRO A 502 -7.26 -9.05 -13.12
C PRO A 502 -7.04 -7.68 -13.77
N ASP A 503 -8.14 -6.99 -14.10
CA ASP A 503 -8.13 -5.63 -14.63
C ASP A 503 -9.15 -4.78 -13.86
N ALA A 504 -8.62 -3.85 -13.05
CA ALA A 504 -9.44 -2.97 -12.23
C ALA A 504 -10.36 -2.06 -13.04
N THR A 505 -9.91 -1.57 -14.19
CA THR A 505 -10.67 -0.63 -15.03
C THR A 505 -11.91 -1.31 -15.61
N THR A 506 -11.74 -2.51 -16.13
CA THR A 506 -12.79 -3.36 -16.68
C THR A 506 -13.79 -3.72 -15.58
N PHE A 507 -13.28 -4.17 -14.43
CA PHE A 507 -14.13 -4.51 -13.29
C PHE A 507 -14.95 -3.32 -12.79
N ILE A 508 -14.36 -2.13 -12.66
CA ILE A 508 -15.07 -0.93 -12.24
C ILE A 508 -16.20 -0.57 -13.21
N SER A 509 -15.92 -0.62 -14.51
CA SER A 509 -16.93 -0.38 -15.55
C SER A 509 -18.07 -1.39 -15.45
N GLU A 510 -17.76 -2.69 -15.44
CA GLU A 510 -18.77 -3.74 -15.32
C GLU A 510 -19.58 -3.61 -14.03
N LEU A 511 -18.93 -3.27 -12.91
CA LEU A 511 -19.58 -3.08 -11.62
C LEU A 511 -20.54 -1.89 -11.62
N CYS A 512 -20.13 -0.74 -12.17
CA CYS A 512 -20.88 0.51 -12.02
C CYS A 512 -21.86 0.76 -13.17
N SER A 513 -21.54 0.35 -14.40
CA SER A 513 -22.37 0.57 -15.59
C SER A 513 -22.99 -0.70 -16.18
N GLY A 514 -22.62 -1.90 -15.69
CA GLY A 514 -23.12 -3.17 -16.23
C GLY A 514 -22.52 -3.53 -17.60
N SER A 515 -21.53 -2.76 -18.05
CA SER A 515 -20.90 -2.90 -19.37
C SER A 515 -19.39 -2.81 -19.25
N LYS A 516 -18.70 -3.52 -20.15
CA LYS A 516 -17.25 -3.36 -20.29
C LYS A 516 -16.93 -1.93 -20.75
N PRO A 517 -15.73 -1.40 -20.43
CA PRO A 517 -15.31 -0.13 -20.96
C PRO A 517 -15.37 -0.20 -22.48
N ALA A 518 -15.90 0.85 -23.12
CA ALA A 518 -15.78 0.95 -24.56
C ALA A 518 -14.29 0.86 -24.91
N PRO A 519 -13.89 0.06 -25.94
CA PRO A 519 -12.52 0.06 -26.39
C PRO A 519 -12.14 1.51 -26.69
N LYS A 520 -11.00 1.98 -26.15
CA LYS A 520 -10.49 3.31 -26.49
C LYS A 520 -10.45 3.38 -28.02
N ASN A 521 -11.16 4.34 -28.60
CA ASN A 521 -11.10 4.60 -30.04
C ASN A 521 -9.68 5.03 -30.37
N ASN A 522 -8.82 4.05 -30.67
CA ASN A 522 -7.45 4.26 -31.13
C ASN A 522 -7.45 4.64 -32.62
N THR A 523 -8.47 5.37 -33.10
CA THR A 523 -8.37 6.00 -34.41
C THR A 523 -7.25 7.01 -34.27
N PRO A 524 -6.09 6.80 -34.92
CA PRO A 524 -4.94 7.60 -34.60
C PRO A 524 -5.22 9.03 -35.04
N GLU A 525 -5.22 9.97 -34.10
CA GLU A 525 -5.40 11.38 -34.46
C GLU A 525 -4.22 11.84 -35.31
N LYS A 526 -4.51 12.68 -36.31
CA LYS A 526 -3.50 13.32 -37.14
C LYS A 526 -2.47 14.00 -36.25
N LEU A 527 -1.21 13.77 -36.53
CA LEU A 527 -0.12 14.41 -35.78
C LEU A 527 -0.19 15.93 -35.93
N HIS A 528 0.06 16.64 -34.84
CA HIS A 528 0.38 18.04 -34.93
C HIS A 528 1.77 18.23 -35.56
N VAL A 529 1.90 19.27 -36.36
CA VAL A 529 3.13 19.59 -37.10
C VAL A 529 3.60 20.98 -36.71
N LYS A 530 4.81 21.05 -36.19
CA LYS A 530 5.47 22.31 -35.84
C LYS A 530 6.67 22.56 -36.76
N ILE A 531 6.73 23.76 -37.33
CA ILE A 531 7.89 24.24 -38.10
C ILE A 531 8.62 25.29 -37.25
N CYS A 532 9.85 24.99 -36.87
CA CYS A 532 10.60 25.71 -35.84
C CYS A 532 11.75 26.53 -36.44
N GLY A 533 11.94 27.76 -35.94
CA GLY A 533 12.99 28.66 -36.44
C GLY A 533 12.60 29.36 -37.74
N ILE A 534 11.31 29.71 -37.89
CA ILE A 534 10.84 30.56 -38.99
C ILE A 534 11.48 31.96 -38.88
N ARG A 535 11.99 32.45 -40.01
CA ARG A 535 12.75 33.71 -40.13
C ARG A 535 12.21 34.66 -41.21
N SER A 536 11.10 34.30 -41.87
CA SER A 536 10.46 35.16 -42.86
C SER A 536 8.95 34.93 -42.91
N VAL A 537 8.21 35.92 -43.38
CA VAL A 537 6.75 35.84 -43.53
C VAL A 537 6.37 34.81 -44.59
N GLU A 538 7.13 34.73 -45.68
CA GLU A 538 6.89 33.77 -46.77
C GLU A 538 6.97 32.33 -46.27
N ALA A 539 7.98 32.00 -45.45
CA ALA A 539 8.11 30.68 -44.86
C ALA A 539 7.02 30.37 -43.82
N ALA A 540 6.56 31.39 -43.08
CA ALA A 540 5.43 31.25 -42.16
C ALA A 540 4.14 30.91 -42.93
N LEU A 541 3.82 31.67 -43.98
CA LEU A 541 2.62 31.49 -44.78
C LEU A 541 2.62 30.17 -45.56
N GLU A 542 3.76 29.76 -46.10
CA GLU A 542 3.90 28.43 -46.73
C GLU A 542 3.58 27.30 -45.73
N ALA A 543 4.10 27.38 -44.50
CA ALA A 543 3.81 26.40 -43.48
C ALA A 543 2.32 26.39 -43.09
N VAL A 544 1.68 27.55 -43.00
CA VAL A 544 0.23 27.68 -42.76
C VAL A 544 -0.59 27.08 -43.90
N GLU A 545 -0.23 27.37 -45.15
CA GLU A 545 -0.87 26.85 -46.36
C GLU A 545 -0.79 25.33 -46.43
N ALA A 546 0.42 24.79 -46.20
CA ALA A 546 0.69 23.36 -46.14
C ALA A 546 -0.06 22.66 -44.99
N GLY A 547 -0.50 23.39 -43.97
CA GLY A 547 -1.32 22.88 -42.87
C GLY A 547 -0.54 22.55 -41.59
N ALA A 548 0.55 23.27 -41.32
CA ALA A 548 1.22 23.23 -40.02
C ALA A 548 0.31 23.75 -38.91
N ASP A 549 0.35 23.12 -37.73
CA ASP A 549 -0.42 23.54 -36.56
C ASP A 549 0.32 24.65 -35.79
N PHE A 550 1.66 24.65 -35.85
CA PHE A 550 2.50 25.54 -35.06
C PHE A 550 3.65 26.15 -35.86
N ILE A 551 3.87 27.45 -35.67
CA ILE A 551 5.02 28.19 -36.21
C ILE A 551 5.91 28.63 -35.06
N GLY A 552 7.13 28.09 -35.01
CA GLY A 552 8.12 28.42 -34.01
C GLY A 552 8.99 29.61 -34.43
N VAL A 553 8.91 30.71 -33.67
CA VAL A 553 9.77 31.89 -33.80
C VAL A 553 10.85 31.83 -32.71
N ASN A 554 12.12 31.74 -33.12
CA ASN A 554 13.22 31.66 -32.17
C ASN A 554 13.57 33.05 -31.63
N LEU A 555 13.37 33.26 -30.33
CA LEU A 555 13.57 34.54 -29.65
C LEU A 555 14.81 34.53 -28.75
N VAL A 556 15.65 33.50 -28.86
CA VAL A 556 16.92 33.34 -28.12
C VAL A 556 17.98 34.27 -28.72
N PRO A 557 18.50 35.25 -27.96
CA PRO A 557 19.51 36.17 -28.45
C PRO A 557 20.78 35.44 -28.94
N GLY A 558 21.30 35.85 -30.09
CA GLY A 558 22.54 35.29 -30.66
C GLY A 558 22.43 33.87 -31.23
N ALA A 559 21.27 33.21 -31.14
CA ALA A 559 21.07 31.92 -31.78
C ALA A 559 21.10 32.04 -33.31
N ARG A 560 21.66 31.05 -34.01
CA ARG A 560 21.77 31.03 -35.49
C ARG A 560 20.45 31.29 -36.22
N ARG A 561 19.32 30.90 -35.61
CA ARG A 561 17.97 31.04 -36.18
C ARG A 561 17.12 32.10 -35.49
N ALA A 562 17.71 32.97 -34.67
CA ALA A 562 16.97 34.02 -33.97
C ALA A 562 16.29 34.96 -34.98
N ALA A 563 15.02 35.27 -34.75
CA ALA A 563 14.29 36.29 -35.50
C ALA A 563 14.60 37.69 -34.93
N SER A 564 14.67 38.70 -35.79
CA SER A 564 14.69 40.10 -35.34
C SER A 564 13.33 40.49 -34.78
N HIS A 565 13.27 41.62 -34.07
CA HIS A 565 12.04 42.18 -33.55
C HIS A 565 10.99 42.40 -34.67
N GLU A 566 11.41 43.01 -35.77
CA GLU A 566 10.55 43.32 -36.92
C GLU A 566 10.04 42.04 -37.59
N VAL A 567 10.91 41.05 -37.73
CA VAL A 567 10.55 39.74 -38.31
C VAL A 567 9.57 38.99 -37.42
N ALA A 568 9.78 38.98 -36.10
CA ALA A 568 8.89 38.30 -35.15
C ALA A 568 7.48 38.91 -35.16
N LEU A 569 7.36 40.24 -35.17
CA LEU A 569 6.08 40.94 -35.32
C LEU A 569 5.41 40.60 -36.65
N ALA A 570 6.14 40.73 -37.76
CA ALA A 570 5.58 40.49 -39.09
C ALA A 570 5.10 39.04 -39.28
N ILE A 571 5.83 38.06 -38.73
CA ILE A 571 5.38 36.65 -38.73
C ILE A 571 4.09 36.50 -37.93
N SER A 572 4.04 37.08 -36.72
CA SER A 572 2.88 36.97 -35.85
C SER A 572 1.63 37.55 -36.51
N ASP A 573 1.74 38.79 -36.99
CA ASP A 573 0.65 39.50 -37.67
C ASP A 573 0.15 38.73 -38.91
N ALA A 574 1.08 38.19 -39.72
CA ALA A 574 0.73 37.43 -40.92
C ALA A 574 0.00 36.13 -40.59
N VAL A 575 0.45 35.38 -39.57
CA VAL A 575 -0.17 34.11 -39.16
C VAL A 575 -1.55 34.37 -38.54
N HIS A 576 -1.71 35.39 -37.69
CA HIS A 576 -3.00 35.72 -37.08
C HIS A 576 -4.02 36.28 -38.07
N SER A 577 -3.55 37.00 -39.10
CA SER A 577 -4.43 37.55 -40.15
C SER A 577 -4.85 36.51 -41.19
N TYR A 578 -4.21 35.34 -41.23
CA TYR A 578 -4.51 34.29 -42.19
C TYR A 578 -5.80 33.54 -41.81
N THR A 579 -6.92 33.88 -42.47
CA THR A 579 -8.21 33.20 -42.27
C THR A 579 -8.42 32.07 -43.27
N LYS A 580 -8.48 30.81 -42.78
CA LYS A 580 -9.00 29.67 -43.54
C LYS A 580 -10.53 29.52 -43.33
N PRO A 581 -11.33 29.08 -44.31
CA PRO A 581 -12.75 28.83 -44.10
C PRO A 581 -12.97 27.63 -43.17
N SER A 582 -13.72 27.86 -42.11
CA SER A 582 -14.35 26.90 -41.19
C SER A 582 -13.47 25.88 -40.47
N GLY A 583 -13.40 26.06 -39.16
CA GLY A 583 -13.42 24.99 -38.18
C GLY A 583 -14.03 25.55 -36.92
N THR A 584 -15.12 24.96 -36.42
CA THR A 584 -15.66 25.34 -35.11
C THR A 584 -14.54 25.23 -34.07
N SER A 585 -14.22 26.34 -33.40
CA SER A 585 -13.46 26.30 -32.16
C SER A 585 -14.25 25.43 -31.19
N ALA A 586 -13.75 24.23 -30.92
CA ALA A 586 -14.26 23.45 -29.80
C ALA A 586 -13.89 24.24 -28.54
N LYS A 587 -14.90 24.72 -27.81
CA LYS A 587 -14.69 25.27 -26.47
C LYS A 587 -14.07 24.18 -25.60
N LEU A 588 -13.24 24.59 -24.65
CA LEU A 588 -12.73 23.73 -23.57
C LEU A 588 -13.92 23.06 -22.86
N GLU A 589 -14.19 21.81 -23.19
CA GLU A 589 -15.12 20.96 -22.43
C GLU A 589 -14.28 20.09 -21.51
N ILE A 590 -13.94 20.63 -20.34
CA ILE A 590 -13.50 19.77 -19.23
C ILE A 590 -14.73 18.95 -18.86
N PRO A 591 -14.68 17.61 -18.90
CA PRO A 591 -15.83 16.79 -18.55
C PRO A 591 -16.37 17.19 -17.19
N SER A 592 -17.68 17.42 -17.07
CA SER A 592 -18.29 17.83 -15.79
C SER A 592 -18.28 16.73 -14.73
N SER A 593 -18.00 15.49 -15.13
CA SER A 593 -17.99 14.28 -14.31
C SER A 593 -16.79 13.39 -14.66
N GLY A 594 -16.20 12.78 -13.64
CA GLY A 594 -15.07 11.85 -13.79
C GLY A 594 -13.72 12.53 -14.04
N ALA A 595 -12.64 11.84 -13.69
CA ALA A 595 -11.29 12.35 -13.89
C ALA A 595 -10.82 12.13 -15.34
N THR A 596 -9.99 13.03 -15.86
CA THR A 596 -9.38 12.90 -17.19
C THR A 596 -7.86 12.89 -17.05
N ASP A 597 -7.16 12.14 -17.91
CA ASP A 597 -5.71 12.25 -17.94
C ASP A 597 -5.27 13.66 -18.37
N PHE A 598 -4.26 14.20 -17.70
CA PHE A 598 -3.79 15.56 -17.92
C PHE A 598 -3.26 15.76 -19.34
N PHE A 599 -2.37 14.88 -19.82
CA PHE A 599 -1.76 15.05 -21.14
C PHE A 599 -2.76 14.78 -22.24
N GLU A 600 -3.69 13.83 -22.04
CA GLU A 600 -4.79 13.65 -22.99
C GLU A 600 -5.65 14.92 -23.14
N LEU A 601 -5.99 15.58 -22.02
CA LEU A 601 -6.76 16.82 -22.06
C LEU A 601 -5.97 17.96 -22.70
N THR A 602 -4.73 18.20 -22.23
CA THR A 602 -3.94 19.35 -22.69
C THR A 602 -3.56 19.24 -24.16
N THR A 603 -3.30 18.05 -24.69
CA THR A 603 -3.00 17.89 -26.12
C THR A 603 -4.23 18.08 -26.99
N LYS A 604 -5.43 17.66 -26.54
CA LYS A 604 -6.68 17.98 -27.27
C LYS A 604 -6.91 19.49 -27.33
N ASN A 605 -6.54 20.21 -26.28
CA ASN A 605 -6.66 21.68 -26.21
C ASN A 605 -5.65 22.43 -27.09
N LEU A 606 -4.60 21.77 -27.59
CA LEU A 606 -3.67 22.37 -28.56
C LEU A 606 -4.27 22.46 -29.96
N LYS A 607 -5.36 21.75 -30.24
CA LYS A 607 -6.00 21.72 -31.55
C LYS A 607 -6.89 22.95 -31.73
N THR A 608 -6.48 23.85 -32.60
CA THR A 608 -7.26 25.03 -32.99
C THR A 608 -7.48 25.07 -34.50
N PRO A 609 -8.52 25.77 -34.99
CA PRO A 609 -8.80 25.85 -36.43
C PRO A 609 -7.77 26.67 -37.21
N ARG A 610 -6.89 27.40 -36.51
CA ARG A 610 -5.81 28.21 -37.10
C ARG A 610 -4.45 27.70 -36.65
N THR A 611 -3.43 28.00 -37.42
CA THR A 611 -2.05 27.82 -37.00
C THR A 611 -1.71 28.77 -35.84
N GLN A 612 -0.92 28.30 -34.89
CA GLN A 612 -0.55 29.06 -33.69
C GLN A 612 0.93 29.46 -33.70
N VAL A 613 1.22 30.64 -33.16
CA VAL A 613 2.58 31.19 -33.06
C VAL A 613 3.21 30.78 -31.73
N VAL A 614 4.38 30.13 -31.81
CA VAL A 614 5.14 29.62 -30.66
C VAL A 614 6.43 30.41 -30.52
N GLY A 615 6.63 31.14 -29.42
CA GLY A 615 7.92 31.77 -29.14
C GLY A 615 8.84 30.83 -28.39
N ILE A 616 10.07 30.67 -28.89
CA ILE A 616 11.08 29.78 -28.30
C ILE A 616 12.06 30.61 -27.49
N PHE A 617 12.24 30.23 -26.24
CA PHE A 617 13.12 30.86 -25.27
C PHE A 617 14.12 29.85 -24.71
N GLN A 618 15.27 30.35 -24.29
CA GLN A 618 16.32 29.53 -23.69
C GLN A 618 17.06 30.34 -22.64
N ASN A 619 16.76 30.07 -21.37
CA ASN A 619 17.38 30.70 -20.20
C ASN A 619 17.23 32.23 -20.12
N GLN A 620 16.26 32.79 -20.83
CA GLN A 620 15.91 34.20 -20.69
C GLN A 620 15.13 34.43 -19.40
N PRO A 621 15.25 35.59 -18.74
CA PRO A 621 14.48 35.90 -17.54
C PRO A 621 12.97 35.82 -17.79
N LEU A 622 12.20 35.32 -16.82
CA LEU A 622 10.74 35.22 -16.93
C LEU A 622 10.08 36.56 -17.30
N SER A 623 10.61 37.69 -16.82
CA SER A 623 10.12 39.03 -17.19
C SER A 623 10.20 39.29 -18.70
N GLU A 624 11.30 38.90 -19.33
CA GLU A 624 11.50 39.03 -20.78
C GLU A 624 10.57 38.07 -21.55
N VAL A 625 10.39 36.84 -21.05
CA VAL A 625 9.45 35.87 -21.64
C VAL A 625 8.03 36.45 -21.65
N LEU A 626 7.57 37.01 -20.52
CA LEU A 626 6.24 37.60 -20.39
C LEU A 626 6.07 38.87 -21.23
N GLU A 627 7.11 39.70 -21.33
CA GLU A 627 7.12 40.87 -22.20
C GLU A 627 6.98 40.48 -23.67
N LYS A 628 7.83 39.57 -24.15
CA LYS A 628 7.84 39.10 -25.54
C LYS A 628 6.58 38.31 -25.89
N GLN A 629 6.02 37.55 -24.95
CA GLN A 629 4.72 36.89 -25.12
C GLN A 629 3.63 37.88 -25.47
N ARG A 630 3.53 39.01 -24.74
CA ARG A 630 2.55 40.06 -25.03
C ARG A 630 2.89 40.82 -26.31
N LEU A 631 4.15 41.23 -26.46
CA LEU A 631 4.61 42.06 -27.58
C LEU A 631 4.39 41.38 -28.93
N TYR A 632 4.66 40.08 -29.02
CA TYR A 632 4.52 39.32 -30.26
C TYR A 632 3.21 38.52 -30.31
N ASN A 633 2.25 38.76 -29.41
CA ASN A 633 0.98 38.05 -29.34
C ASN A 633 1.14 36.52 -29.43
N LEU A 634 2.11 35.95 -28.69
CA LEU A 634 2.42 34.53 -28.79
C LEU A 634 1.27 33.69 -28.21
N ASP A 635 0.86 32.67 -28.96
CA ASP A 635 -0.18 31.72 -28.57
C ASP A 635 0.34 30.64 -27.62
N ILE A 636 1.63 30.32 -27.73
CA ILE A 636 2.33 29.32 -26.93
C ILE A 636 3.74 29.82 -26.63
N VAL A 637 4.26 29.50 -25.45
CA VAL A 637 5.67 29.65 -25.12
C VAL A 637 6.36 28.29 -25.11
N GLN A 638 7.51 28.18 -25.74
CA GLN A 638 8.38 27.01 -25.66
C GLN A 638 9.63 27.34 -24.83
N LEU A 639 9.82 26.64 -23.71
CA LEU A 639 11.02 26.74 -22.87
C LEU A 639 12.01 25.64 -23.27
N HIS A 640 13.18 26.05 -23.78
CA HIS A 640 14.16 25.17 -24.42
C HIS A 640 15.47 25.04 -23.63
N GLY A 641 15.61 25.73 -22.50
CA GLY A 641 16.82 25.75 -21.68
C GLY A 641 16.72 24.90 -20.42
N GLU A 642 17.24 25.43 -19.32
CA GLU A 642 17.21 24.87 -17.96
C GLU A 642 16.26 25.71 -17.08
N GLU A 643 15.24 26.33 -17.67
CA GLU A 643 14.29 27.16 -16.95
C GLU A 643 13.54 26.33 -15.88
N PRO A 644 13.27 26.91 -14.69
CA PRO A 644 12.42 26.29 -13.68
C PRO A 644 11.05 25.94 -14.25
N ILE A 645 10.58 24.72 -13.99
CA ILE A 645 9.33 24.22 -14.58
C ILE A 645 8.10 24.98 -14.03
N GLU A 646 8.22 25.54 -12.82
CA GLU A 646 7.20 26.31 -12.13
C GLU A 646 6.83 27.60 -12.86
N TRP A 647 7.75 28.16 -13.66
CA TRP A 647 7.49 29.35 -14.47
C TRP A 647 6.31 29.17 -15.41
N ALA A 648 6.05 27.94 -15.84
CA ALA A 648 4.95 27.66 -16.73
C ALA A 648 3.58 28.00 -16.12
N LYS A 649 3.44 28.03 -14.78
CA LYS A 649 2.22 28.50 -14.09
C LYS A 649 2.03 30.01 -14.15
N ALA A 650 3.10 30.77 -14.39
CA ALA A 650 3.07 32.23 -14.47
C ALA A 650 2.92 32.75 -15.91
N ILE A 651 3.14 31.90 -16.91
CA ILE A 651 2.99 32.25 -18.32
C ILE A 651 1.50 32.16 -18.70
N PRO A 652 0.89 33.23 -19.26
CA PRO A 652 -0.56 33.30 -19.46
C PRO A 652 -1.07 32.50 -20.67
N VAL A 653 -0.20 31.70 -21.29
CA VAL A 653 -0.48 30.87 -22.47
C VAL A 653 0.11 29.48 -22.26
N PRO A 654 -0.37 28.45 -23.00
CA PRO A 654 0.19 27.11 -22.92
C PRO A 654 1.71 27.08 -23.07
N VAL A 655 2.37 26.20 -22.30
CA VAL A 655 3.83 26.05 -22.30
C VAL A 655 4.25 24.67 -22.80
N ILE A 656 5.04 24.65 -23.87
CA ILE A 656 5.77 23.46 -24.32
C ILE A 656 7.14 23.47 -23.64
N ARG A 657 7.55 22.34 -23.07
CA ARG A 657 8.87 22.23 -22.44
C ARG A 657 9.73 21.21 -23.19
N CYS A 658 10.93 21.65 -23.61
CA CYS A 658 11.89 20.76 -24.24
C CYS A 658 12.61 19.91 -23.18
N PHE A 659 12.78 18.61 -23.46
CA PHE A 659 13.46 17.67 -22.59
C PHE A 659 14.36 16.71 -23.36
N LYS A 660 15.36 16.18 -22.67
CA LYS A 660 16.01 14.92 -23.05
C LYS A 660 15.14 13.75 -22.57
N PRO A 661 15.10 12.59 -23.27
CA PRO A 661 14.25 11.46 -22.90
C PRO A 661 14.44 10.93 -21.48
N ASN A 662 15.65 11.08 -20.91
CA ASN A 662 15.99 10.61 -19.56
C ASN A 662 15.72 11.63 -18.45
N ASN A 663 15.17 12.81 -18.75
CA ASN A 663 14.90 13.82 -17.75
C ASN A 663 13.70 13.40 -16.86
N PRO A 664 13.85 13.38 -15.52
CA PRO A 664 12.79 12.92 -14.61
C PRO A 664 11.54 13.80 -14.63
N ALA A 665 11.65 15.05 -15.11
CA ALA A 665 10.55 16.01 -15.12
C ALA A 665 9.63 15.90 -16.35
N VAL A 666 9.96 15.06 -17.35
CA VAL A 666 9.20 14.91 -18.62
C VAL A 666 7.71 14.64 -18.37
N GLY A 667 7.43 13.78 -17.39
CA GLY A 667 6.07 13.35 -17.03
C GLY A 667 5.43 14.14 -15.90
N ILE A 668 5.97 15.28 -15.44
CA ILE A 668 5.31 16.03 -14.35
C ILE A 668 4.08 16.75 -14.93
N ARG A 669 2.90 16.45 -14.39
CA ARG A 669 1.62 17.05 -14.79
C ARG A 669 1.46 18.45 -14.21
N GLY A 670 0.66 19.28 -14.86
CA GLY A 670 0.29 20.61 -14.35
C GLY A 670 1.31 21.73 -14.59
N TYR A 671 2.41 21.45 -15.28
CA TYR A 671 3.41 22.48 -15.61
C TYR A 671 3.55 22.71 -17.11
N HIS A 672 3.71 21.69 -17.95
CA HIS A 672 3.76 21.85 -19.41
C HIS A 672 2.62 21.11 -20.09
N VAL A 673 2.07 21.69 -21.16
CA VAL A 673 0.92 21.08 -21.87
C VAL A 673 1.33 19.87 -22.70
N VAL A 674 2.58 19.84 -23.19
CA VAL A 674 3.19 18.68 -23.84
C VAL A 674 4.71 18.78 -23.74
N PRO A 675 5.42 17.71 -23.37
CA PRO A 675 6.87 17.63 -23.46
C PRO A 675 7.29 17.47 -24.93
N LEU A 676 8.28 18.25 -25.34
CA LEU A 676 8.96 18.10 -26.62
C LEU A 676 10.29 17.39 -26.37
N LEU A 677 10.48 16.21 -26.95
CA LEU A 677 11.73 15.48 -26.83
C LEU A 677 12.68 15.92 -27.94
N ASP A 678 13.91 16.32 -27.57
CA ASP A 678 14.97 16.69 -28.51
C ASP A 678 16.29 16.03 -28.07
N SER A 679 17.14 15.68 -29.04
CA SER A 679 18.50 15.17 -28.81
C SER A 679 19.46 16.28 -28.35
N GLY A 680 19.07 17.55 -28.48
CA GLY A 680 19.76 18.74 -28.00
C GLY A 680 19.79 19.85 -29.06
N ALA A 681 19.69 21.11 -28.61
CA ALA A 681 19.57 22.27 -29.48
C ALA A 681 20.63 22.28 -30.60
N GLY A 682 20.18 22.15 -31.85
CA GLY A 682 21.02 22.29 -33.04
C GLY A 682 21.91 21.09 -33.39
N SER A 683 21.73 19.92 -32.77
CA SER A 683 22.55 18.72 -33.04
C SER A 683 22.33 18.15 -34.45
N GLY A 684 21.13 18.35 -35.03
CA GLY A 684 20.71 17.72 -36.28
C GLY A 684 20.56 16.19 -36.19
N LYS A 685 20.71 15.60 -35.00
CA LYS A 685 20.67 14.15 -34.77
C LYS A 685 19.28 13.69 -34.37
N LEU A 686 18.88 12.53 -34.87
CA LEU A 686 17.70 11.82 -34.40
C LEU A 686 17.85 11.42 -32.93
N LEU A 687 16.72 11.35 -32.24
CA LEU A 687 16.62 10.78 -30.91
C LEU A 687 16.92 9.28 -30.92
N ASP A 688 17.51 8.78 -29.83
CA ASP A 688 17.64 7.35 -29.61
C ASP A 688 16.26 6.72 -29.35
N VAL A 689 15.83 5.88 -30.29
CA VAL A 689 14.51 5.23 -30.26
C VAL A 689 14.33 4.39 -28.99
N SER A 690 15.38 3.74 -28.53
CA SER A 690 15.35 2.88 -27.33
C SER A 690 15.02 3.70 -26.09
N SER A 691 15.72 4.82 -25.88
CA SER A 691 15.49 5.74 -24.77
C SER A 691 14.07 6.32 -24.77
N VAL A 692 13.51 6.64 -25.95
CA VAL A 692 12.13 7.13 -26.07
C VAL A 692 11.13 6.02 -25.75
N LYS A 693 11.34 4.79 -26.22
CA LYS A 693 10.48 3.65 -25.88
C LYS A 693 10.47 3.37 -24.38
N GLU A 694 11.63 3.36 -23.73
CA GLU A 694 11.72 3.14 -22.28
C GLU A 694 10.96 4.20 -21.47
N LEU A 695 10.99 5.47 -21.93
CA LEU A 695 10.21 6.54 -21.33
C LEU A 695 8.70 6.32 -21.48
N LEU A 696 8.23 6.06 -22.71
CA LEU A 696 6.81 5.88 -23.03
C LEU A 696 6.23 4.58 -22.44
N GLN A 697 7.06 3.57 -22.21
CA GLN A 697 6.68 2.33 -21.53
C GLN A 697 6.40 2.55 -20.04
N LYS A 698 7.14 3.45 -19.37
CA LYS A 698 6.98 3.74 -17.94
C LYS A 698 5.67 4.46 -17.63
N ASP A 699 5.12 5.20 -18.59
CA ASP A 699 3.95 6.05 -18.40
C ASP A 699 3.03 6.01 -19.63
N PRO A 700 2.03 5.10 -19.65
CA PRO A 700 1.15 4.90 -20.81
C PRO A 700 0.31 6.12 -21.22
N GLU A 701 0.12 7.06 -20.30
CA GLU A 701 -0.64 8.29 -20.56
C GLU A 701 0.25 9.47 -20.97
N LEU A 702 1.57 9.31 -20.98
CA LEU A 702 2.45 10.36 -21.50
C LEU A 702 2.12 10.64 -22.97
N ARG A 703 2.09 11.92 -23.34
CA ARG A 703 1.96 12.34 -24.73
C ARG A 703 3.12 13.24 -25.05
N ILE A 704 3.76 13.06 -26.20
CA ILE A 704 5.00 13.77 -26.53
C ILE A 704 4.96 14.42 -27.91
N PHE A 705 5.77 15.46 -28.09
CA PHE A 705 6.25 15.87 -29.41
C PHE A 705 7.62 15.27 -29.66
N LEU A 706 7.85 14.78 -30.88
CA LEU A 706 9.14 14.28 -31.32
C LEU A 706 9.87 15.37 -32.11
N ALA A 707 11.10 15.69 -31.72
CA ALA A 707 11.97 16.65 -32.40
C ALA A 707 13.39 16.09 -32.56
N GLY A 708 14.27 16.88 -33.19
CA GLY A 708 15.69 16.56 -33.37
C GLY A 708 15.95 15.71 -34.61
N GLY A 709 16.66 16.28 -35.60
CA GLY A 709 17.09 15.56 -36.80
C GLY A 709 15.99 15.14 -37.78
N LEU A 710 14.72 15.49 -37.53
CA LEU A 710 13.60 15.18 -38.41
C LEU A 710 13.67 15.98 -39.72
N ASN A 711 13.23 15.38 -40.81
CA ASN A 711 13.13 15.94 -42.15
C ASN A 711 12.00 15.25 -42.95
N PRO A 712 11.67 15.70 -44.17
CA PRO A 712 10.58 15.10 -44.96
C PRO A 712 10.73 13.59 -45.22
N ASP A 713 11.98 13.10 -45.31
CA ASP A 713 12.28 11.72 -45.71
C ASP A 713 12.26 10.74 -44.53
N ASN A 714 12.54 11.20 -43.31
CA ASN A 714 12.69 10.33 -42.13
C ASN A 714 11.58 10.43 -41.08
N VAL A 715 10.68 11.43 -41.15
CA VAL A 715 9.69 11.67 -40.09
C VAL A 715 8.74 10.49 -39.88
N ALA A 716 8.31 9.84 -40.97
CA ALA A 716 7.45 8.67 -40.90
C ALA A 716 8.17 7.48 -40.26
N GLU A 717 9.42 7.23 -40.66
CA GLU A 717 10.24 6.16 -40.08
C GLU A 717 10.50 6.40 -38.59
N ALA A 718 10.83 7.63 -38.18
CA ALA A 718 11.09 7.98 -36.78
C ALA A 718 9.89 7.72 -35.87
N VAL A 719 8.67 8.08 -36.31
CA VAL A 719 7.44 7.81 -35.55
C VAL A 719 7.11 6.31 -35.55
N ASN A 720 7.21 5.64 -36.70
CA ASN A 720 6.87 4.23 -36.84
C ASN A 720 7.85 3.32 -36.08
N ALA A 721 9.11 3.72 -35.94
CA ALA A 721 10.13 2.99 -35.19
C ALA A 721 9.74 2.79 -33.71
N LEU A 722 8.84 3.61 -33.17
CA LEU A 722 8.31 3.48 -31.81
C LEU A 722 7.32 2.32 -31.65
N GLY A 723 6.82 1.72 -32.72
CA GLY A 723 5.90 0.57 -32.67
C GLY A 723 4.59 0.91 -31.99
N GLU A 724 4.18 0.12 -30.99
CA GLU A 724 2.94 0.33 -30.22
C GLU A 724 2.86 1.69 -29.51
N TYR A 725 4.03 2.25 -29.15
CA TYR A 725 4.13 3.54 -28.48
C TYR A 725 3.97 4.75 -29.42
N SER A 726 3.91 4.53 -30.74
CA SER A 726 3.68 5.62 -31.72
C SER A 726 2.38 6.38 -31.48
N SER A 727 1.38 5.74 -30.87
CA SER A 727 0.11 6.37 -30.44
C SER A 727 0.30 7.47 -29.39
N GLN A 728 1.38 7.42 -28.61
CA GLN A 728 1.73 8.44 -27.60
C GLN A 728 2.42 9.67 -28.21
N VAL A 729 2.92 9.58 -29.44
CA VAL A 729 3.41 10.74 -30.18
C VAL A 729 2.21 11.50 -30.72
N VAL A 730 2.02 12.74 -30.27
CA VAL A 730 0.89 13.60 -30.68
C VAL A 730 1.33 14.71 -31.64
N GLY A 731 2.64 14.93 -31.80
CA GLY A 731 3.15 15.87 -32.77
C GLY A 731 4.63 15.69 -33.10
N VAL A 732 5.06 16.36 -34.16
CA VAL A 732 6.44 16.38 -34.65
C VAL A 732 6.90 17.81 -34.87
N ASP A 733 8.18 18.07 -34.57
CA ASP A 733 8.83 19.38 -34.70
C ASP A 733 10.06 19.28 -35.60
N VAL A 734 10.15 20.16 -36.60
CA VAL A 734 11.32 20.26 -37.48
C VAL A 734 11.92 21.65 -37.42
N SER A 735 13.25 21.73 -37.46
CA SER A 735 13.97 22.99 -37.68
C SER A 735 14.96 22.87 -38.85
N SER A 736 16.15 22.29 -38.64
CA SER A 736 17.18 22.21 -39.67
C SER A 736 16.82 21.31 -40.87
N GLY A 737 15.94 20.33 -40.70
CA GLY A 737 15.59 19.37 -41.76
C GLY A 737 14.79 19.96 -42.92
N VAL A 738 14.28 21.18 -42.77
CA VAL A 738 13.61 21.94 -43.85
C VAL A 738 14.48 23.10 -44.36
N GLU A 739 15.76 23.11 -44.03
CA GLU A 739 16.73 24.08 -44.55
C GLU A 739 17.49 23.51 -45.77
N GLU A 740 17.96 24.42 -46.60
CA GLU A 740 18.89 24.20 -47.71
C GLU A 740 19.90 25.36 -47.69
N ASP A 741 21.19 25.03 -47.65
CA ASP A 741 22.28 26.01 -47.46
C ASP A 741 22.08 26.99 -46.29
N GLY A 742 21.45 26.51 -45.21
CA GLY A 742 21.18 27.30 -44.00
C GLY A 742 20.05 28.32 -44.14
N LYS A 743 19.29 28.29 -45.24
CA LYS A 743 18.04 29.05 -45.46
C LYS A 743 16.86 28.10 -45.47
N GLN A 744 15.68 28.60 -45.13
CA GLN A 744 14.46 27.79 -45.14
C GLN A 744 14.04 27.49 -46.58
N SER A 745 13.73 26.24 -46.88
CA SER A 745 13.23 25.81 -48.19
C SER A 745 11.72 25.62 -48.11
N LEU A 746 10.96 26.45 -48.83
CA LEU A 746 9.49 26.39 -48.89
C LEU A 746 9.01 25.01 -49.33
N ALA A 747 9.67 24.42 -50.34
CA ALA A 747 9.37 23.07 -50.81
C ALA A 747 9.57 22.01 -49.72
N LYS A 748 10.66 22.09 -48.93
CA LYS A 748 10.89 21.15 -47.83
C LYS A 748 9.90 21.35 -46.67
N ILE A 749 9.50 22.58 -46.39
CA ILE A 749 8.43 22.88 -45.41
C ILE A 749 7.15 22.16 -45.84
N ALA A 750 6.67 22.38 -47.07
CA ALA A 750 5.48 21.73 -47.60
C ALA A 750 5.59 20.20 -47.58
N ALA A 751 6.75 19.67 -47.99
CA ALA A 751 7.02 18.23 -47.99
C ALA A 751 6.99 17.64 -46.58
N PHE A 752 7.59 18.30 -45.59
CA PHE A 752 7.58 17.84 -44.20
C PHE A 752 6.17 17.81 -43.62
N VAL A 753 5.39 18.87 -43.84
CA VAL A 753 4.00 18.94 -43.35
C VAL A 753 3.18 17.82 -44.00
N LYS A 754 3.29 17.64 -45.32
CA LYS A 754 2.61 16.57 -46.05
C LYS A 754 3.00 15.19 -45.53
N ALA A 755 4.29 14.90 -45.38
CA ALA A 755 4.79 13.62 -44.89
C ALA A 755 4.28 13.33 -43.46
N SER A 756 4.34 14.33 -42.58
CA SER A 756 3.90 14.20 -41.19
C SER A 756 2.40 13.97 -41.06
N LYS A 757 1.58 14.70 -41.84
CA LYS A 757 0.11 14.54 -41.87
C LYS A 757 -0.35 13.26 -42.56
N ALA A 758 0.52 12.58 -43.31
CA ALA A 758 0.23 11.32 -43.98
C ALA A 758 0.52 10.07 -43.12
N ILE A 759 1.18 10.22 -41.96
CA ILE A 759 1.51 9.09 -41.07
C ILE A 759 0.23 8.39 -40.58
N ARG A 760 -0.82 9.16 -40.27
CA ARG A 760 -2.13 8.67 -39.85
C ARG A 760 -3.22 9.74 -39.92
#